data_AF-A0A6N4AC21-F1
#
_entry.id   AF-A0A6N4AC21-F1
#
_cell.length_a   1.000
_cell.length_b   1.000
_cell.length_c   1.000
_cell.angle_alpha   90.00
_cell.angle_beta   90.00
_cell.angle_gamma   90.00
#
_symmetry.space_group_name_H-M   'P 1'
#
loop_
_entity.id
_entity.type
_entity.pdbx_description
1 polymer ?
#
loop_
_entity_poly.entity_id
_entity_poly.type
_entity_poly.pdbx_seq_one_letter_code
_entity_poly.pdbx_strand_id
1 'polypeptide(L)'
;MEKNYFGPISQRAKAELFLKFLLLLVSTSTFSQTTLINPTTDGGFENGNTLAANGWNAVNASVDSWNVGNVPVAGAGTNCAFVSSTGGATWQYSQTSSVIHLYKNITVPANEPKITLSFRWKVGGEGTGTNDWDNMKAFLVPSSYNPVSGVPIPPNYQIGTLYKLSSTNWSTANISLAVVPGNSYKLVFSWKSDILDVVNPPAAIDQVSMISNPPRTFTSVASGNWNLPATWDINAVPTSADNAIVSTGTTVTLNVNNLAINDLVINGTLNYATAAATFAVKGNLLVNTGGNLDAFAGTTGKSLVVSRNLTNNGNIDLSKGTAVNNILTFDGIIPQTIGGTGTFTNNLIRNLTFNNSSTGVITWNFNDLRVGGNLTFTKGKVALGSNTLILGTGVAAGTGNNAIGALVYTSGGFVSGTFSRWWANTATGTALTAGSQPTAALGRYPFISGTGINRAAYVQRVTPTAGGQIACKYVDAATTSASSISDSGYVLDSKYDGNWTFSTPGTVPVSATYNIALIGQNAYLASNGNSRIIRETAAVEGTHLNGTNLPMGQRTGLTLAQLTQSPLYIGLAFADTPNASIASGNWNNAAIWSKGNVPNCNEIVSIAPNHTVSINSAGNSCKGLTVSLGGKLSVSGGDLVVGCTDNNNTLNVLGVLEVTAGTLNVNGNISTSFGSVFSQSGGNINVDGNSGNAATSVPNGTRIINIIPEDSESLNWTGGILTIVDPHASTTANDVLRIDGAFDGSVNVTSGHTIRFGDGVSAQSGGNATNGFRVNCWATVTGLPLGNVIVEGPEGTNRYLTSTYPVPVNGDLTINNGAECRISTVYLNGNAMVNTGGILTSTTGFFFANARFVNESTVAFGPSLNLQQLTNNGIIRNLTASPTANFTNMVFNNGSTAGVTLNSPVSLSGTLTLNEGKVNTSNTNLLTVGTATVAGDIAGGSATAYINGPLARTFGNNRTAVGTYSNVTIYPVGKDGSYLPFYIDPSTSGGALQIKGEAFVANSGTFPSNVSSLSNNRWEALLIAGNANLLNANVRIVDAGITTNSKMLKSATANGEYAVFSPASIVAADNLYTYSSIRVSDFSGYFSHGQIICSGTVAEPTGSPVQDFVTGQTLADFVVNGSDIIWYDADGNRLPLSTILVSGTTYYASQTINGCESSGRLAVTAGINLGTDDFEAIAFKYYPNPVSDRLNLVASENIDSVEIYNLLGQRVFSKKLDAMQEQLDFSQLPKGTYILKAAIGNVMKNVKIVKK
;
A
#
# COMPACT_ATOMS: atom_id res chain seq x y z
N MET A 1 -17.01 35.17 -99.68
CA MET A 1 -16.15 36.37 -99.57
C MET A 1 -15.38 36.28 -98.27
N GLU A 2 -14.06 36.15 -98.38
CA GLU A 2 -13.11 36.18 -97.26
C GLU A 2 -13.14 37.53 -96.53
N LYS A 3 -12.91 37.54 -95.20
CA LYS A 3 -11.67 38.10 -94.61
C LYS A 3 -11.62 38.07 -93.06
N ASN A 4 -10.42 37.69 -92.59
CA ASN A 4 -9.67 38.08 -91.37
C ASN A 4 -10.18 37.53 -90.02
N TYR A 5 -9.64 36.46 -89.42
CA TYR A 5 -8.27 36.23 -88.91
C TYR A 5 -7.72 37.40 -88.06
N PHE A 6 -8.01 37.39 -86.75
CA PHE A 6 -7.08 37.57 -85.62
C PHE A 6 -7.86 37.56 -84.30
N GLY A 7 -7.93 36.41 -83.64
CA GLY A 7 -8.54 36.30 -82.31
C GLY A 7 -8.65 34.87 -81.81
N PRO A 8 -7.53 34.18 -81.52
CA PRO A 8 -7.52 33.41 -80.25
C PRO A 8 -6.15 33.27 -79.56
N ILE A 9 -5.10 34.00 -79.96
CA ILE A 9 -3.77 33.85 -79.33
C ILE A 9 -3.71 34.56 -77.96
N SER A 10 -4.38 35.71 -77.81
CA SER A 10 -4.44 36.47 -76.55
C SER A 10 -5.19 35.72 -75.44
N GLN A 11 -6.27 34.98 -75.74
CA GLN A 11 -7.04 34.25 -74.73
C GLN A 11 -6.42 32.92 -74.31
N ARG A 12 -5.76 32.17 -75.22
CA ARG A 12 -5.02 30.96 -74.83
C ARG A 12 -3.72 31.28 -74.10
N ALA A 13 -3.01 32.33 -74.48
CA ALA A 13 -1.87 32.82 -73.70
C ALA A 13 -2.32 33.33 -72.33
N LYS A 14 -3.46 34.02 -72.20
CA LYS A 14 -4.00 34.42 -70.88
C LYS A 14 -4.53 33.24 -70.07
N ALA A 15 -5.12 32.21 -70.67
CA ALA A 15 -5.59 31.03 -69.95
C ALA A 15 -4.42 30.13 -69.51
N GLU A 16 -3.39 29.93 -70.32
CA GLU A 16 -2.17 29.23 -69.88
C GLU A 16 -1.32 30.05 -68.92
N LEU A 17 -1.25 31.39 -69.09
CA LEU A 17 -0.55 32.26 -68.14
C LEU A 17 -1.33 32.34 -66.83
N PHE A 18 -2.68 32.36 -66.84
CA PHE A 18 -3.53 32.31 -65.65
C PHE A 18 -3.53 30.93 -64.99
N LEU A 19 -3.47 29.83 -65.75
CA LEU A 19 -3.35 28.47 -65.20
C LEU A 19 -1.92 28.22 -64.68
N LYS A 20 -0.89 28.78 -65.30
CA LYS A 20 0.48 28.82 -64.75
C LYS A 20 0.59 29.74 -63.54
N PHE A 21 -0.09 30.90 -63.51
CA PHE A 21 -0.16 31.79 -62.34
C PHE A 21 -0.94 31.13 -61.21
N LEU A 22 -2.02 30.39 -61.50
CA LEU A 22 -2.81 29.64 -60.53
C LEU A 22 -2.05 28.41 -60.03
N LEU A 23 -1.28 27.70 -60.88
CA LEU A 23 -0.35 26.66 -60.42
C LEU A 23 0.83 27.23 -59.63
N LEU A 24 1.30 28.45 -59.92
CA LEU A 24 2.34 29.15 -59.14
C LEU A 24 1.81 29.66 -57.79
N LEU A 25 0.52 30.05 -57.73
CA LEU A 25 -0.18 30.46 -56.51
C LEU A 25 -0.60 29.27 -55.63
N VAL A 26 -0.83 28.08 -56.20
CA VAL A 26 -1.11 26.85 -55.44
C VAL A 26 0.17 26.14 -55.00
N SER A 27 1.31 26.35 -55.68
CA SER A 27 2.62 25.75 -55.33
C SER A 27 3.46 26.55 -54.34
N THR A 28 2.93 27.65 -53.78
CA THR A 28 3.60 28.42 -52.72
C THR A 28 2.71 28.64 -51.49
N SER A 29 1.93 27.62 -51.12
CA SER A 29 1.59 27.45 -49.70
C SER A 29 2.85 26.98 -48.98
N THR A 30 3.73 27.93 -48.64
CA THR A 30 4.67 27.71 -47.55
C THR A 30 3.80 27.48 -46.32
N PHE A 31 3.49 26.22 -46.02
CA PHE A 31 2.93 25.86 -44.73
C PHE A 31 3.92 26.36 -43.69
N SER A 32 3.55 27.45 -43.01
CA SER A 32 4.39 28.06 -41.99
C SER A 32 4.43 27.10 -40.81
N GLN A 33 5.62 26.84 -40.28
CA GLN A 33 5.78 26.12 -39.02
C GLN A 33 4.97 26.84 -37.92
N THR A 34 4.27 26.09 -37.06
CA THR A 34 3.55 26.71 -35.94
C THR A 34 4.40 26.63 -34.67
N THR A 35 4.68 27.77 -34.06
CA THR A 35 5.31 27.82 -32.72
C THR A 35 4.26 27.56 -31.66
N LEU A 36 4.35 26.42 -30.98
CA LEU A 36 3.44 26.00 -29.90
C LEU A 36 3.90 26.50 -28.52
N ILE A 37 5.22 26.61 -28.32
CA ILE A 37 5.83 27.23 -27.14
C ILE A 37 6.98 28.08 -27.65
N ASN A 38 7.00 29.36 -27.30
CA ASN A 38 8.03 30.29 -27.75
C ASN A 38 9.13 30.40 -26.67
N PRO A 39 10.39 30.05 -27.01
CA PRO A 39 11.46 30.00 -26.02
C PRO A 39 11.86 31.37 -25.46
N THR A 40 11.49 32.49 -26.09
CA THR A 40 11.82 33.84 -25.58
C THR A 40 10.69 34.49 -24.80
N THR A 41 9.51 33.86 -24.71
CA THR A 41 8.37 34.38 -23.96
C THR A 41 7.84 33.34 -22.98
N ASP A 42 6.82 32.57 -23.34
CA ASP A 42 6.16 31.63 -22.43
C ASP A 42 7.01 30.39 -22.12
N GLY A 43 7.90 29.98 -23.03
CA GLY A 43 8.90 28.94 -22.80
C GLY A 43 10.19 29.43 -22.14
N GLY A 44 10.44 30.74 -22.18
CA GLY A 44 11.52 31.41 -21.43
C GLY A 44 11.09 31.92 -20.06
N PHE A 45 9.81 31.75 -19.71
CA PHE A 45 9.23 32.22 -18.44
C PHE A 45 9.26 33.76 -18.24
N GLU A 46 9.15 34.53 -19.33
CA GLU A 46 9.31 35.99 -19.35
C GLU A 46 8.01 36.81 -19.39
N ASN A 47 6.83 36.17 -19.49
CA ASN A 47 5.54 36.88 -19.56
C ASN A 47 5.06 37.39 -18.21
N GLY A 48 5.68 36.97 -17.09
CA GLY A 48 5.37 37.44 -15.76
C GLY A 48 6.00 36.59 -14.65
N ASN A 49 5.82 37.01 -13.40
CA ASN A 49 6.53 36.43 -12.24
C ASN A 49 5.88 35.15 -11.66
N THR A 50 4.94 34.53 -12.37
CA THR A 50 4.31 33.26 -11.94
C THR A 50 4.27 32.27 -13.09
N LEU A 51 4.26 30.97 -12.78
CA LEU A 51 4.14 29.92 -13.82
C LEU A 51 2.84 30.09 -14.63
N ALA A 52 1.74 30.44 -13.96
CA ALA A 52 0.44 30.67 -14.58
C ALA A 52 0.47 31.86 -15.56
N ALA A 53 1.16 32.96 -15.25
CA ALA A 53 1.34 34.10 -16.17
C ALA A 53 2.13 33.70 -17.45
N ASN A 54 2.97 32.68 -17.35
CA ASN A 54 3.68 32.08 -18.48
C ASN A 54 2.89 30.95 -19.15
N GLY A 55 1.63 30.72 -18.74
CA GLY A 55 0.75 29.69 -19.28
C GLY A 55 1.17 28.27 -18.91
N TRP A 56 1.88 28.10 -17.80
CA TRP A 56 2.24 26.81 -17.21
C TRP A 56 1.47 26.56 -15.91
N ASN A 57 1.19 25.29 -15.64
CA ASN A 57 0.49 24.84 -14.43
C ASN A 57 1.42 23.95 -13.63
N ALA A 58 1.53 24.23 -12.33
CA ALA A 58 2.31 23.41 -11.41
C ALA A 58 1.41 22.49 -10.60
N VAL A 59 1.85 21.25 -10.41
CA VAL A 59 1.28 20.28 -9.49
C VAL A 59 2.35 20.04 -8.43
N ASN A 60 2.28 20.83 -7.37
CA ASN A 60 3.27 20.90 -6.32
C ASN A 60 2.88 20.03 -5.12
N ALA A 61 3.87 19.60 -4.36
CA ALA A 61 3.68 19.00 -3.04
C ALA A 61 3.72 20.10 -1.97
N SER A 62 3.44 19.76 -0.71
CA SER A 62 3.63 20.70 0.41
C SER A 62 5.10 21.00 0.70
N VAL A 63 6.02 20.13 0.24
CA VAL A 63 7.45 20.16 0.58
C VAL A 63 8.34 20.74 -0.51
N ASP A 64 7.99 20.52 -1.80
CA ASP A 64 8.72 21.04 -2.96
C ASP A 64 7.72 21.61 -3.98
N SER A 65 8.12 22.69 -4.65
CA SER A 65 7.30 23.34 -5.67
C SER A 65 8.10 23.76 -6.90
N TRP A 66 7.45 23.77 -8.07
CA TRP A 66 7.93 24.50 -9.24
C TRP A 66 7.60 25.99 -9.09
N ASN A 67 8.57 26.85 -9.43
CA ASN A 67 8.50 28.31 -9.30
C ASN A 67 9.12 28.98 -10.53
N VAL A 68 8.83 30.28 -10.74
CA VAL A 68 9.50 31.13 -11.74
C VAL A 68 10.40 32.13 -11.01
N GLY A 69 11.60 32.36 -11.54
CA GLY A 69 12.49 33.41 -11.04
C GLY A 69 13.89 33.32 -11.62
N ASN A 70 14.82 34.07 -11.00
CA ASN A 70 16.19 34.25 -11.46
C ASN A 70 17.26 33.61 -10.56
N VAL A 71 16.83 32.78 -9.60
CA VAL A 71 17.69 31.95 -8.74
C VAL A 71 17.22 30.50 -8.92
N PRO A 72 17.81 29.73 -9.85
CA PRO A 72 19.15 29.93 -10.43
C PRO A 72 19.18 30.96 -11.56
N VAL A 73 20.40 31.42 -11.87
CA VAL A 73 20.64 32.29 -13.03
C VAL A 73 20.07 31.64 -14.29
N ALA A 74 19.12 32.35 -14.92
CA ALA A 74 18.43 31.94 -16.14
C ALA A 74 19.42 31.58 -17.26
N GLY A 75 18.99 30.70 -18.17
CA GLY A 75 19.80 30.27 -19.30
C GLY A 75 19.84 31.30 -20.40
N ALA A 76 18.75 32.01 -20.61
CA ALA A 76 18.67 33.22 -21.42
C ALA A 76 17.42 34.02 -21.01
N GLY A 77 17.54 35.35 -20.98
CA GLY A 77 16.48 36.20 -20.42
C GLY A 77 16.73 36.52 -18.95
N THR A 78 15.66 36.82 -18.22
CA THR A 78 15.67 37.20 -16.80
C THR A 78 15.25 36.04 -15.91
N ASN A 79 14.36 35.16 -16.36
CA ASN A 79 13.71 34.15 -15.53
C ASN A 79 13.91 32.74 -16.08
N CYS A 80 13.68 31.74 -15.23
CA CYS A 80 13.55 30.34 -15.59
C CYS A 80 12.54 29.65 -14.66
N ALA A 81 12.09 28.44 -15.00
CA ALA A 81 11.32 27.63 -14.07
C ALA A 81 12.23 26.66 -13.31
N PHE A 82 12.07 26.57 -12.00
CA PHE A 82 12.92 25.73 -11.16
C PHE A 82 12.18 25.19 -9.95
N VAL A 83 12.72 24.11 -9.39
CA VAL A 83 12.22 23.48 -8.17
C VAL A 83 12.80 24.15 -6.93
N SER A 84 11.94 24.43 -5.95
CA SER A 84 12.28 25.06 -4.67
C SER A 84 11.50 24.44 -3.51
N SER A 85 12.15 24.21 -2.38
CA SER A 85 11.54 23.87 -1.10
C SER A 85 11.12 25.10 -0.30
N THR A 86 11.53 26.30 -0.72
CA THR A 86 11.24 27.57 -0.03
C THR A 86 10.27 28.46 -0.82
N GLY A 87 9.41 27.85 -1.65
CA GLY A 87 8.41 28.58 -2.43
C GLY A 87 9.01 29.57 -3.44
N GLY A 88 10.20 29.28 -3.95
CA GLY A 88 10.88 30.08 -4.98
C GLY A 88 11.95 31.04 -4.45
N ALA A 89 12.17 31.12 -3.13
CA ALA A 89 13.22 31.98 -2.58
C ALA A 89 14.64 31.43 -2.81
N THR A 90 14.80 30.12 -2.94
CA THR A 90 16.10 29.45 -3.15
C THR A 90 16.00 28.32 -4.18
N TRP A 91 17.10 28.02 -4.87
CA TRP A 91 17.20 26.86 -5.78
C TRP A 91 17.71 25.62 -5.04
N GLN A 92 16.86 25.10 -4.16
CA GLN A 92 17.12 23.93 -3.31
C GLN A 92 15.82 23.14 -3.14
N TYR A 93 15.90 21.83 -2.92
CA TYR A 93 14.74 20.98 -2.66
C TYR A 93 14.79 20.38 -1.25
N SER A 94 13.67 19.82 -0.81
CA SER A 94 13.38 19.46 0.58
C SER A 94 14.16 18.26 1.10
N GLN A 95 14.74 17.45 0.21
CA GLN A 95 15.34 16.14 0.52
C GLN A 95 14.35 15.18 1.18
N THR A 96 13.08 15.32 0.83
CA THR A 96 12.04 14.36 1.16
C THR A 96 11.60 13.64 -0.10
N SER A 97 11.00 12.45 0.06
CA SER A 97 10.41 11.78 -1.10
C SER A 97 9.25 12.59 -1.64
N SER A 98 9.43 13.12 -2.85
CA SER A 98 8.50 14.04 -3.48
C SER A 98 8.44 13.78 -4.97
N VAL A 99 7.25 13.95 -5.56
CA VAL A 99 7.05 13.95 -7.00
C VAL A 99 6.17 15.15 -7.34
N ILE A 100 6.69 16.04 -8.18
CA ILE A 100 6.01 17.27 -8.58
C ILE A 100 6.10 17.46 -10.08
N HIS A 101 5.11 18.13 -10.66
CA HIS A 101 4.98 18.26 -12.11
C HIS A 101 4.80 19.73 -12.51
N LEU A 102 5.39 20.10 -13.63
CA LEU A 102 5.13 21.35 -14.34
C LEU A 102 4.63 21.02 -15.73
N TYR A 103 3.45 21.51 -16.11
CA TYR A 103 2.89 21.19 -17.40
C TYR A 103 2.28 22.37 -18.14
N LYS A 104 2.26 22.26 -19.47
CA LYS A 104 1.59 23.19 -20.38
C LYS A 104 0.69 22.43 -21.34
N ASN A 105 -0.54 22.89 -21.46
CA ASN A 105 -1.46 22.41 -22.49
C ASN A 105 -1.00 22.94 -23.84
N ILE A 106 -0.85 22.05 -24.82
CA ILE A 106 -0.55 22.39 -26.21
C ILE A 106 -1.65 21.84 -27.10
N THR A 107 -1.95 22.55 -28.18
CA THR A 107 -2.85 22.06 -29.23
C THR A 107 -2.08 22.04 -30.53
N VAL A 108 -1.93 20.85 -31.09
CA VAL A 108 -1.18 20.67 -32.33
C VAL A 108 -2.13 20.97 -33.50
N PRO A 109 -1.77 21.87 -34.42
CA PRO A 109 -2.60 22.20 -35.57
C PRO A 109 -3.01 20.96 -36.36
N ALA A 110 -4.21 21.03 -36.95
CA ALA A 110 -4.61 20.06 -37.94
C ALA A 110 -3.59 20.11 -39.11
N ASN A 111 -3.05 18.94 -39.47
CA ASN A 111 -2.04 18.73 -40.51
C ASN A 111 -0.56 18.97 -40.12
N GLU A 112 -0.22 19.19 -38.85
CA GLU A 112 1.19 19.37 -38.43
C GLU A 112 1.68 18.29 -37.44
N PRO A 113 1.86 17.03 -37.87
CA PRO A 113 2.17 15.91 -36.99
C PRO A 113 3.62 15.93 -36.48
N LYS A 114 4.52 16.74 -37.07
CA LYS A 114 5.94 16.73 -36.74
C LYS A 114 6.25 17.77 -35.68
N ILE A 115 6.66 17.32 -34.49
CA ILE A 115 7.05 18.19 -33.39
C ILE A 115 8.57 18.19 -33.22
N THR A 116 9.14 19.38 -33.12
CA THR A 116 10.50 19.61 -32.62
C THR A 116 10.39 20.30 -31.28
N LEU A 117 10.82 19.63 -30.22
CA LEU A 117 10.94 20.16 -28.87
C LEU A 117 12.42 20.41 -28.56
N SER A 118 12.74 21.60 -28.08
CA SER A 118 14.04 21.94 -27.52
C SER A 118 13.84 22.62 -26.17
N PHE A 119 14.71 22.39 -25.21
CA PHE A 119 14.71 23.14 -23.95
C PHE A 119 16.09 23.10 -23.31
N ARG A 120 16.41 24.13 -22.53
CA ARG A 120 17.59 24.15 -21.66
C ARG A 120 17.21 23.58 -20.31
N TRP A 121 18.13 22.82 -19.71
CA TRP A 121 17.94 22.22 -18.40
C TRP A 121 19.23 22.27 -17.56
N LYS A 122 19.05 22.29 -16.24
CA LYS A 122 20.06 22.10 -15.19
C LYS A 122 19.48 21.19 -14.12
N VAL A 123 20.15 20.08 -13.81
CA VAL A 123 19.66 19.10 -12.81
C VAL A 123 20.86 18.37 -12.22
N GLY A 124 21.10 18.48 -10.91
CA GLY A 124 22.08 17.69 -10.17
C GLY A 124 21.70 16.21 -10.16
N GLY A 125 20.81 15.81 -9.26
CA GLY A 125 20.09 14.54 -9.26
C GLY A 125 20.92 13.24 -9.23
N GLU A 126 20.24 12.12 -8.96
CA GLU A 126 20.76 10.76 -8.90
C GLU A 126 19.83 9.76 -9.62
N GLY A 127 20.39 8.69 -10.18
CA GLY A 127 19.60 7.57 -10.72
C GLY A 127 20.31 6.77 -11.81
N THR A 128 19.66 5.73 -12.31
CA THR A 128 19.94 4.98 -13.56
C THR A 128 18.61 4.78 -14.31
N GLY A 129 18.63 4.31 -15.55
CA GLY A 129 17.36 4.04 -16.27
C GLY A 129 16.43 3.03 -15.57
N THR A 130 16.93 2.26 -14.60
CA THR A 130 16.16 1.30 -13.78
C THR A 130 15.90 1.76 -12.35
N ASN A 131 16.71 2.67 -11.82
CA ASN A 131 16.59 3.20 -10.46
C ASN A 131 16.44 4.73 -10.52
N ASP A 132 15.21 5.22 -10.38
CA ASP A 132 14.89 6.64 -10.46
C ASP A 132 14.89 7.26 -9.04
N TRP A 133 16.02 7.73 -8.51
CA TRP A 133 16.09 8.35 -7.17
C TRP A 133 15.70 9.83 -7.22
N ASP A 134 16.62 10.69 -7.67
CA ASP A 134 16.47 12.15 -7.76
C ASP A 134 16.65 12.62 -9.21
N ASN A 135 15.58 12.89 -9.96
CA ASN A 135 15.74 13.15 -11.39
C ASN A 135 14.62 13.98 -12.00
N MET A 136 14.92 14.55 -13.17
CA MET A 136 13.93 15.15 -14.04
C MET A 136 13.65 14.25 -15.25
N LYS A 137 12.38 14.16 -15.64
CA LYS A 137 11.92 13.53 -16.89
C LYS A 137 10.94 14.44 -17.61
N ALA A 138 10.93 14.36 -18.94
CA ALA A 138 9.95 15.03 -19.79
C ALA A 138 8.94 14.01 -20.33
N PHE A 139 7.67 14.40 -20.41
CA PHE A 139 6.57 13.55 -20.88
C PHE A 139 5.68 14.33 -21.84
N LEU A 140 5.09 13.60 -22.81
CA LEU A 140 3.97 14.11 -23.59
C LEU A 140 2.76 13.20 -23.36
N VAL A 141 1.81 13.69 -22.58
CA VAL A 141 0.61 12.92 -22.18
C VAL A 141 -0.63 13.42 -22.93
N PRO A 142 -1.67 12.57 -23.11
CA PRO A 142 -2.96 13.02 -23.63
C PRO A 142 -3.55 14.15 -22.77
N SER A 143 -4.34 15.04 -23.35
CA SER A 143 -4.99 16.15 -22.62
C SER A 143 -5.84 15.69 -21.42
N SER A 144 -6.40 14.49 -21.49
CA SER A 144 -7.20 13.87 -20.41
C SER A 144 -6.37 13.37 -19.23
N TYR A 145 -5.06 13.19 -19.38
CA TYR A 145 -4.20 12.76 -18.27
C TYR A 145 -4.05 13.89 -17.26
N ASN A 146 -4.35 13.65 -15.99
CA ASN A 146 -4.22 14.64 -14.92
C ASN A 146 -2.99 14.31 -14.06
N PRO A 147 -1.87 15.06 -14.15
CA PRO A 147 -0.74 14.86 -13.26
C PRO A 147 -1.15 15.10 -11.80
N VAL A 148 -0.73 14.21 -10.90
CA VAL A 148 -1.03 14.27 -9.46
C VAL A 148 0.29 14.35 -8.69
N SER A 149 0.35 15.21 -7.65
CA SER A 149 1.53 15.30 -6.79
C SER A 149 1.76 13.97 -6.06
N GLY A 150 3.02 13.58 -5.86
CA GLY A 150 3.39 12.30 -5.25
C GLY A 150 3.32 11.10 -6.20
N VAL A 151 2.70 11.23 -7.38
CA VAL A 151 2.51 10.11 -8.32
C VAL A 151 3.43 10.26 -9.56
N PRO A 152 4.34 9.31 -9.82
CA PRO A 152 5.13 9.27 -11.05
C PRO A 152 4.27 9.07 -12.30
N ILE A 153 4.63 9.71 -13.42
CA ILE A 153 3.95 9.51 -14.70
C ILE A 153 4.41 8.19 -15.34
N PRO A 154 3.51 7.37 -15.92
CA PRO A 154 3.88 6.11 -16.57
C PRO A 154 5.00 6.25 -17.62
N PRO A 155 6.02 5.38 -17.63
CA PRO A 155 7.17 5.49 -18.53
C PRO A 155 6.85 5.50 -20.03
N ASN A 156 5.72 4.94 -20.45
CA ASN A 156 5.30 4.90 -21.86
C ASN A 156 4.94 6.28 -22.43
N TYR A 157 4.80 7.32 -21.59
CA TYR A 157 4.60 8.71 -22.03
C TYR A 157 5.90 9.52 -22.06
N GLN A 158 7.01 8.95 -21.59
CA GLN A 158 8.28 9.66 -21.50
C GLN A 158 8.78 10.04 -22.89
N ILE A 159 9.26 11.27 -23.02
CA ILE A 159 9.96 11.77 -24.21
C ILE A 159 11.38 12.16 -23.82
N GLY A 160 12.32 11.91 -24.73
CA GLY A 160 13.74 12.15 -24.46
C GLY A 160 14.33 11.14 -23.47
N THR A 161 15.32 11.56 -22.71
CA THR A 161 16.06 10.72 -21.76
C THR A 161 15.70 11.06 -20.31
N LEU A 162 16.35 10.40 -19.35
CA LEU A 162 16.37 10.83 -17.96
C LEU A 162 17.46 11.91 -17.78
N TYR A 163 17.16 12.99 -17.06
CA TYR A 163 18.07 14.13 -16.87
C TYR A 163 18.57 14.19 -15.41
N LYS A 164 19.89 14.07 -15.21
CA LYS A 164 20.56 13.87 -13.89
C LYS A 164 22.07 14.19 -13.89
N LEU A 165 22.50 15.23 -14.60
CA LEU A 165 23.91 15.53 -14.80
C LEU A 165 24.35 16.58 -13.78
N SER A 166 25.22 16.23 -12.82
CA SER A 166 25.86 17.16 -11.86
C SER A 166 26.61 18.31 -12.54
N SER A 167 25.86 19.27 -13.10
CA SER A 167 26.31 20.36 -13.94
C SER A 167 25.64 21.64 -13.45
N THR A 168 26.48 22.62 -13.08
CA THR A 168 26.07 23.99 -12.81
C THR A 168 25.79 24.79 -14.09
N ASN A 169 26.06 24.20 -15.26
CA ASN A 169 25.87 24.80 -16.59
C ASN A 169 24.57 24.31 -17.26
N TRP A 170 23.95 25.20 -18.04
CA TRP A 170 22.78 24.87 -18.87
C TRP A 170 23.15 23.92 -20.00
N SER A 171 22.40 22.82 -20.13
CA SER A 171 22.49 21.88 -21.26
C SER A 171 21.23 21.97 -22.12
N THR A 172 21.32 21.67 -23.41
CA THR A 172 20.16 21.70 -24.32
C THR A 172 19.72 20.29 -24.70
N ALA A 173 18.45 19.97 -24.51
CA ALA A 173 17.82 18.78 -25.07
C ALA A 173 17.16 19.13 -26.42
N ASN A 174 17.29 18.25 -27.41
CA ASN A 174 16.57 18.34 -28.69
C ASN A 174 15.86 17.02 -28.95
N ILE A 175 14.54 17.08 -29.11
CA ILE A 175 13.68 15.91 -29.29
C ILE A 175 12.82 16.14 -30.53
N SER A 176 12.88 15.21 -31.47
CA SER A 176 11.96 15.17 -32.62
C SER A 176 11.02 13.99 -32.45
N LEU A 177 9.71 14.25 -32.56
CA LEU A 177 8.68 13.24 -32.35
C LEU A 177 7.48 13.48 -33.28
N ALA A 178 6.73 12.42 -33.56
CA ALA A 178 5.50 12.47 -34.36
C ALA A 178 4.29 12.36 -33.44
N VAL A 179 3.27 13.19 -33.65
CA VAL A 179 2.02 13.19 -32.88
C VAL A 179 0.81 13.09 -33.80
N VAL A 180 -0.35 12.75 -33.23
CA VAL A 180 -1.61 12.85 -33.98
C VAL A 180 -1.98 14.33 -34.09
N PRO A 181 -2.05 14.89 -35.32
CA PRO A 181 -2.35 16.31 -35.53
C PRO A 181 -3.82 16.61 -35.21
N GLY A 182 -4.10 17.85 -34.80
CA GLY A 182 -5.45 18.27 -34.39
C GLY A 182 -5.84 17.89 -32.96
N ASN A 183 -5.01 17.11 -32.25
CA ASN A 183 -5.23 16.78 -30.84
C ASN A 183 -4.49 17.74 -29.90
N SER A 184 -5.02 17.86 -28.68
CA SER A 184 -4.35 18.53 -27.57
C SER A 184 -3.58 17.54 -26.69
N TYR A 185 -2.44 17.98 -26.18
CA TYR A 185 -1.56 17.22 -25.29
C TYR A 185 -1.14 18.10 -24.11
N LYS A 186 -0.52 17.47 -23.10
CA LYS A 186 0.24 18.18 -22.06
C LYS A 186 1.72 17.84 -22.21
N LEU A 187 2.56 18.85 -22.39
CA LEU A 187 4.00 18.72 -22.18
C LEU A 187 4.24 18.83 -20.67
N VAL A 188 4.83 17.80 -20.06
CA VAL A 188 5.06 17.74 -18.61
C VAL A 188 6.54 17.56 -18.32
N PHE A 189 7.09 18.39 -17.45
CA PHE A 189 8.37 18.18 -16.79
C PHE A 189 8.10 17.71 -15.36
N SER A 190 8.59 16.53 -15.00
CA SER A 190 8.41 15.96 -13.68
C SER A 190 9.73 15.95 -12.93
N TRP A 191 9.70 16.38 -11.67
CA TRP A 191 10.81 16.24 -10.72
C TRP A 191 10.41 15.20 -9.67
N LYS A 192 11.28 14.23 -9.47
CA LYS A 192 11.19 13.23 -8.40
C LYS A 192 12.41 13.36 -7.50
N SER A 193 12.20 13.27 -6.19
CA SER A 193 13.25 13.11 -5.18
C SER A 193 12.97 11.99 -4.17
N ASP A 194 13.99 11.56 -3.43
CA ASP A 194 13.91 10.71 -2.25
C ASP A 194 14.64 11.28 -1.01
N ILE A 195 14.97 10.42 -0.04
CA ILE A 195 15.48 10.79 1.30
C ILE A 195 16.98 10.49 1.49
N LEU A 196 17.67 9.96 0.48
CA LEU A 196 19.08 9.55 0.58
C LEU A 196 19.99 10.60 -0.11
N ASP A 197 21.18 10.82 0.45
CA ASP A 197 22.32 11.66 -0.02
C ASP A 197 22.04 12.92 -0.89
N VAL A 198 22.54 14.07 -0.41
CA VAL A 198 22.32 15.38 -1.03
C VAL A 198 23.07 15.56 -2.36
N VAL A 199 22.35 15.60 -3.49
CA VAL A 199 22.88 16.09 -4.78
C VAL A 199 22.09 17.32 -5.25
N ASN A 200 22.37 18.47 -4.64
CA ASN A 200 21.98 19.76 -5.21
C ASN A 200 22.76 20.04 -6.51
N PRO A 201 22.16 20.70 -7.51
CA PRO A 201 20.88 21.42 -7.44
C PRO A 201 19.67 20.62 -7.98
N PRO A 202 18.41 20.99 -7.60
CA PRO A 202 17.22 20.37 -8.17
C PRO A 202 16.96 20.85 -9.61
N ALA A 203 15.90 20.35 -10.25
CA ALA A 203 15.61 20.70 -11.64
C ALA A 203 15.35 22.19 -11.88
N ALA A 204 15.96 22.73 -12.93
CA ALA A 204 15.61 24.00 -13.55
C ALA A 204 15.54 23.83 -15.07
N ILE A 205 14.57 24.48 -15.71
CA ILE A 205 14.35 24.50 -17.14
C ILE A 205 14.15 25.92 -17.65
N ASP A 206 14.57 26.16 -18.89
CA ASP A 206 14.48 27.45 -19.55
C ASP A 206 14.45 27.26 -21.08
N GLN A 207 14.07 28.29 -21.84
CA GLN A 207 14.08 28.31 -23.30
C GLN A 207 13.35 27.10 -23.92
N VAL A 208 12.20 26.73 -23.34
CA VAL A 208 11.36 25.66 -23.89
C VAL A 208 10.78 26.13 -25.23
N SER A 209 11.24 25.52 -26.32
CA SER A 209 10.75 25.74 -27.68
C SER A 209 10.02 24.51 -28.15
N MET A 210 8.78 24.67 -28.61
CA MET A 210 8.08 23.59 -29.28
C MET A 210 7.49 24.11 -30.59
N ILE A 211 7.87 23.48 -31.70
CA ILE A 211 7.45 23.87 -33.04
C ILE A 211 6.80 22.66 -33.71
N SER A 212 5.60 22.84 -34.25
CA SER A 212 4.95 21.86 -35.13
C SER A 212 5.18 22.22 -36.60
N ASN A 213 5.27 21.17 -37.44
CA ASN A 213 5.47 21.30 -38.86
C ASN A 213 4.55 20.35 -39.64
N PRO A 214 4.10 20.75 -40.84
CA PRO A 214 3.43 19.86 -41.77
C PRO A 214 4.36 18.69 -42.16
N PRO A 215 3.79 17.53 -42.57
CA PRO A 215 4.59 16.46 -43.13
C PRO A 215 5.16 16.90 -44.48
N ARG A 216 6.43 16.59 -44.74
CA ARG A 216 6.99 16.75 -46.10
C ARG A 216 6.72 15.49 -46.90
N THR A 217 6.45 15.63 -48.20
CA THR A 217 6.35 14.48 -49.11
C THR A 217 7.69 14.19 -49.75
N PHE A 218 8.17 12.95 -49.58
CA PHE A 218 9.35 12.41 -50.23
C PHE A 218 8.93 11.53 -51.40
N THR A 219 9.54 11.74 -52.57
CA THR A 219 9.20 10.98 -53.78
C THR A 219 10.39 10.14 -54.21
N SER A 220 10.18 8.85 -54.46
CA SER A 220 11.27 8.00 -54.95
C SER A 220 11.68 8.43 -56.36
N VAL A 221 12.98 8.62 -56.56
CA VAL A 221 13.59 9.00 -57.86
C VAL A 221 14.46 7.89 -58.46
N ALA A 222 14.79 6.88 -57.66
CA ALA A 222 15.53 5.70 -58.06
C ALA A 222 15.08 4.47 -57.28
N SER A 223 15.28 3.27 -57.85
CA SER A 223 15.12 2.03 -57.11
C SER A 223 16.24 1.88 -56.07
N GLY A 224 15.89 1.47 -54.85
CA GLY A 224 16.88 1.36 -53.77
C GLY A 224 16.27 1.07 -52.40
N ASN A 225 17.12 1.13 -51.38
CA ASN A 225 16.76 0.90 -49.98
C ASN A 225 16.06 2.13 -49.38
N TRP A 226 15.03 1.92 -48.54
CA TRP A 226 14.27 3.00 -47.91
C TRP A 226 15.17 3.98 -47.14
N ASN A 227 16.17 3.48 -46.41
CA ASN A 227 17.07 4.29 -45.60
C ASN A 227 18.24 4.92 -46.38
N LEU A 228 18.25 4.86 -47.71
CA LEU A 228 19.28 5.48 -48.54
C LEU A 228 18.82 6.87 -49.00
N PRO A 229 19.54 7.96 -48.69
CA PRO A 229 19.17 9.31 -49.14
C PRO A 229 18.95 9.43 -50.65
N ALA A 230 19.79 8.75 -51.45
CA ALA A 230 19.73 8.76 -52.92
C ALA A 230 18.47 8.11 -53.52
N THR A 231 17.67 7.39 -52.73
CA THR A 231 16.38 6.86 -53.18
C THR A 231 15.34 7.96 -53.34
N TRP A 232 15.51 9.10 -52.65
CA TRP A 232 14.50 10.15 -52.52
C TRP A 232 14.92 11.47 -53.17
N ASP A 233 13.95 12.22 -53.70
CA ASP A 233 14.08 13.46 -54.46
C ASP A 233 14.90 14.59 -53.84
N ILE A 234 15.02 14.62 -52.51
CA ILE A 234 15.75 15.69 -51.79
C ILE A 234 17.08 15.22 -51.16
N ASN A 235 17.54 14.03 -51.54
CA ASN A 235 18.74 13.41 -51.01
C ASN A 235 18.75 13.33 -49.47
N ALA A 236 17.61 12.96 -48.89
CA ALA A 236 17.42 12.71 -47.45
C ALA A 236 16.41 11.57 -47.24
N VAL A 237 16.44 10.94 -46.07
CA VAL A 237 15.56 9.81 -45.74
C VAL A 237 14.26 10.31 -45.10
N PRO A 238 13.07 9.82 -45.51
CA PRO A 238 11.80 10.15 -44.88
C PRO A 238 11.76 9.69 -43.42
N THR A 239 11.28 10.55 -42.52
CA THR A 239 11.02 10.19 -41.13
C THR A 239 9.60 9.67 -40.93
N SER A 240 9.28 9.13 -39.76
CA SER A 240 7.93 8.64 -39.45
C SER A 240 6.83 9.70 -39.46
N ALA A 241 7.20 10.99 -39.43
CA ALA A 241 6.27 12.12 -39.51
C ALA A 241 6.08 12.63 -40.95
N ASP A 242 6.86 12.15 -41.90
CA ASP A 242 6.81 12.58 -43.30
C ASP A 242 5.87 11.70 -44.13
N ASN A 243 5.55 12.14 -45.34
CA ASN A 243 4.82 11.36 -46.33
C ASN A 243 5.79 10.77 -47.35
N ALA A 244 5.44 9.64 -47.97
CA ALA A 244 6.24 9.04 -49.04
C ALA A 244 5.39 8.65 -50.25
N ILE A 245 5.95 8.84 -51.44
CA ILE A 245 5.42 8.35 -52.72
C ILE A 245 6.46 7.42 -53.34
N VAL A 246 6.08 6.16 -53.54
CA VAL A 246 6.85 5.21 -54.37
C VAL A 246 6.40 5.37 -55.81
N SER A 247 7.20 6.07 -56.61
CA SER A 247 6.93 6.42 -58.00
C SER A 247 6.82 5.21 -58.92
N THR A 248 6.00 5.33 -59.97
CA THR A 248 5.89 4.34 -61.05
C THR A 248 7.25 3.99 -61.62
N GLY A 249 7.51 2.70 -61.87
CA GLY A 249 8.79 2.22 -62.42
C GLY A 249 9.94 2.12 -61.39
N THR A 250 9.76 2.58 -60.16
CA THR A 250 10.74 2.41 -59.07
C THR A 250 10.36 1.24 -58.16
N THR A 251 11.39 0.59 -57.60
CA THR A 251 11.25 -0.41 -56.52
C THR A 251 11.96 0.11 -55.28
N VAL A 252 11.19 0.41 -54.23
CA VAL A 252 11.73 0.79 -52.91
C VAL A 252 11.70 -0.42 -52.00
N THR A 253 12.83 -0.71 -51.34
CA THR A 253 12.96 -1.86 -50.45
C THR A 253 13.10 -1.41 -48.99
N LEU A 254 12.16 -1.83 -48.13
CA LEU A 254 12.24 -1.67 -46.68
C LEU A 254 13.33 -2.59 -46.14
N ASN A 255 14.50 -2.03 -45.85
CA ASN A 255 15.70 -2.79 -45.53
C ASN A 255 16.09 -2.81 -44.04
N VAL A 256 15.40 -2.04 -43.20
CA VAL A 256 15.58 -2.03 -41.75
C VAL A 256 14.25 -2.24 -41.03
N ASN A 257 14.32 -2.74 -39.80
CA ASN A 257 13.12 -3.03 -39.02
C ASN A 257 12.53 -1.76 -38.38
N ASN A 258 11.24 -1.80 -38.03
CA ASN A 258 10.52 -0.74 -37.33
C ASN A 258 10.51 0.60 -38.07
N LEU A 259 10.60 0.58 -39.40
CA LEU A 259 10.36 1.76 -40.21
C LEU A 259 8.91 2.21 -40.06
N ALA A 260 8.69 3.52 -40.12
CA ALA A 260 7.38 4.10 -40.10
C ALA A 260 7.32 5.33 -41.01
N ILE A 261 6.11 5.67 -41.44
CA ILE A 261 5.81 6.84 -42.28
C ILE A 261 4.43 7.39 -41.88
N ASN A 262 4.14 8.66 -42.17
CA ASN A 262 2.81 9.23 -42.02
C ASN A 262 1.90 8.71 -43.16
N ASP A 263 1.77 9.41 -44.28
CA ASP A 263 1.01 8.91 -45.43
C ASP A 263 1.92 8.20 -46.43
N LEU A 264 1.41 7.13 -47.04
CA LEU A 264 2.13 6.37 -48.07
C LEU A 264 1.28 6.17 -49.31
N VAL A 265 1.83 6.57 -50.46
CA VAL A 265 1.28 6.30 -51.79
C VAL A 265 2.21 5.36 -52.55
N ILE A 266 1.68 4.28 -53.11
CA ILE A 266 2.43 3.31 -53.91
C ILE A 266 1.89 3.30 -55.33
N ASN A 267 2.69 3.81 -56.27
CA ASN A 267 2.47 3.74 -57.72
C ASN A 267 3.43 2.73 -58.40
N GLY A 268 4.63 2.53 -57.82
CA GLY A 268 5.61 1.52 -58.22
C GLY A 268 5.54 0.25 -57.37
N THR A 269 6.68 -0.27 -56.93
CA THR A 269 6.76 -1.46 -56.07
C THR A 269 7.39 -1.15 -54.71
N LEU A 270 6.75 -1.56 -53.61
CA LEU A 270 7.32 -1.54 -52.26
C LEU A 270 7.58 -2.98 -51.80
N ASN A 271 8.84 -3.30 -51.53
CA ASN A 271 9.29 -4.63 -51.10
C ASN A 271 9.78 -4.62 -49.65
N TYR A 272 9.74 -5.77 -48.98
CA TYR A 272 10.41 -5.98 -47.70
C TYR A 272 11.69 -6.79 -47.91
N ALA A 273 12.81 -6.32 -47.35
CA ALA A 273 14.01 -7.14 -47.25
C ALA A 273 13.90 -8.16 -46.11
N THR A 274 14.83 -9.12 -46.09
CA THR A 274 14.94 -10.13 -45.03
C THR A 274 15.00 -9.52 -43.62
N ALA A 275 15.71 -8.40 -43.43
CA ALA A 275 15.93 -7.76 -42.14
C ALA A 275 14.76 -6.91 -41.62
N ALA A 276 13.86 -6.45 -42.50
CA ALA A 276 12.66 -5.74 -42.07
C ALA A 276 11.66 -6.74 -41.48
N ALA A 277 11.08 -6.48 -40.31
CA ALA A 277 10.03 -7.31 -39.74
C ALA A 277 8.68 -6.56 -39.71
N THR A 278 8.69 -5.27 -39.36
CA THR A 278 7.49 -4.43 -39.27
C THR A 278 7.69 -3.11 -40.01
N PHE A 279 6.62 -2.65 -40.67
CA PHE A 279 6.51 -1.30 -41.21
C PHE A 279 5.15 -0.69 -40.83
N ALA A 280 5.17 0.56 -40.35
CA ALA A 280 3.97 1.25 -39.89
C ALA A 280 3.64 2.47 -40.76
N VAL A 281 2.43 2.50 -41.32
CA VAL A 281 1.82 3.68 -41.94
C VAL A 281 0.89 4.32 -40.92
N LYS A 282 1.35 5.40 -40.28
CA LYS A 282 0.63 6.11 -39.22
C LYS A 282 -0.51 6.98 -39.75
N GLY A 283 -0.46 7.30 -41.04
CA GLY A 283 -1.48 7.97 -41.82
C GLY A 283 -2.24 6.99 -42.72
N ASN A 284 -2.62 7.46 -43.89
CA ASN A 284 -3.34 6.70 -44.90
C ASN A 284 -2.37 5.91 -45.78
N LEU A 285 -2.75 4.67 -46.11
CA LEU A 285 -2.08 3.86 -47.12
C LEU A 285 -2.93 3.82 -48.39
N LEU A 286 -2.38 4.35 -49.49
CA LEU A 286 -2.97 4.26 -50.82
C LEU A 286 -2.07 3.45 -51.76
N VAL A 287 -2.58 2.32 -52.25
CA VAL A 287 -1.94 1.55 -53.33
C VAL A 287 -2.74 1.85 -54.60
N ASN A 288 -2.17 2.61 -55.53
CA ASN A 288 -2.85 2.99 -56.76
C ASN A 288 -2.86 1.85 -57.78
N THR A 289 -3.67 2.01 -58.83
CA THR A 289 -3.66 1.10 -59.99
C THR A 289 -2.24 1.00 -60.57
N GLY A 290 -1.73 -0.23 -60.71
CA GLY A 290 -0.34 -0.49 -61.14
C GLY A 290 0.69 -0.53 -60.00
N GLY A 291 0.33 -0.06 -58.81
CA GLY A 291 1.14 -0.19 -57.60
C GLY A 291 1.11 -1.61 -57.02
N ASN A 292 2.26 -2.04 -56.51
CA ASN A 292 2.43 -3.37 -55.90
C ASN A 292 3.09 -3.25 -54.52
N LEU A 293 2.39 -3.70 -53.47
CA LEU A 293 2.98 -3.89 -52.14
C LEU A 293 3.23 -5.37 -51.95
N ASP A 294 4.50 -5.78 -52.07
CA ASP A 294 4.93 -7.15 -51.81
C ASP A 294 5.58 -7.22 -50.42
N ALA A 295 4.79 -7.68 -49.43
CA ALA A 295 5.27 -7.80 -48.06
C ALA A 295 6.29 -8.93 -47.88
N PHE A 296 6.58 -9.73 -48.92
CA PHE A 296 7.40 -10.92 -48.80
C PHE A 296 8.68 -10.84 -49.63
N ALA A 297 8.60 -10.44 -50.90
CA ALA A 297 9.74 -10.39 -51.82
C ALA A 297 10.63 -11.66 -51.75
N GLY A 298 10.01 -12.85 -51.60
CA GLY A 298 10.72 -14.13 -51.45
C GLY A 298 11.13 -14.54 -50.02
N THR A 299 10.74 -13.78 -48.99
CA THR A 299 11.04 -14.03 -47.56
C THR A 299 9.80 -14.47 -46.77
N THR A 300 9.94 -14.71 -45.46
CA THR A 300 8.85 -15.13 -44.57
C THR A 300 8.19 -13.96 -43.83
N GLY A 301 6.84 -13.90 -43.90
CA GLY A 301 5.92 -13.23 -42.95
C GLY A 301 6.33 -11.90 -42.34
N LYS A 302 5.97 -10.77 -42.97
CA LYS A 302 6.25 -9.40 -42.48
C LYS A 302 4.98 -8.65 -42.06
N SER A 303 5.11 -7.75 -41.10
CA SER A 303 4.01 -7.00 -40.48
C SER A 303 3.82 -5.62 -41.11
N LEU A 304 2.62 -5.36 -41.61
CA LEU A 304 2.14 -4.04 -42.01
C LEU A 304 1.15 -3.51 -40.97
N VAL A 305 1.40 -2.32 -40.44
CA VAL A 305 0.50 -1.64 -39.50
C VAL A 305 -0.05 -0.38 -40.18
N VAL A 306 -1.38 -0.20 -40.15
CA VAL A 306 -2.05 0.97 -40.74
C VAL A 306 -2.95 1.64 -39.70
N SER A 307 -2.64 2.89 -39.36
CA SER A 307 -3.35 3.63 -38.31
C SER A 307 -4.51 4.50 -38.83
N ARG A 308 -4.59 4.76 -40.15
CA ARG A 308 -5.76 5.41 -40.80
C ARG A 308 -6.32 4.59 -41.98
N ASN A 309 -6.79 5.21 -43.04
CA ASN A 309 -7.50 4.50 -44.11
C ASN A 309 -6.54 3.66 -44.95
N LEU A 310 -7.01 2.50 -45.40
CA LEU A 310 -6.36 1.69 -46.43
C LEU A 310 -7.23 1.72 -47.69
N THR A 311 -6.68 2.27 -48.77
CA THR A 311 -7.27 2.20 -50.11
C THR A 311 -6.36 1.37 -51.01
N ASN A 312 -6.81 0.19 -51.41
CA ASN A 312 -6.09 -0.67 -52.35
C ASN A 312 -6.80 -0.71 -53.70
N ASN A 313 -6.25 -0.01 -54.70
CA ASN A 313 -6.66 -0.04 -56.10
C ASN A 313 -5.66 -0.84 -56.98
N GLY A 314 -4.54 -1.31 -56.41
CA GLY A 314 -3.50 -2.08 -57.08
C GLY A 314 -3.46 -3.54 -56.62
N ASN A 315 -2.26 -4.05 -56.33
CA ASN A 315 -2.07 -5.36 -55.71
C ASN A 315 -1.35 -5.25 -54.36
N ILE A 316 -1.82 -6.01 -53.37
CA ILE A 316 -1.14 -6.21 -52.10
C ILE A 316 -0.97 -7.72 -51.88
N ASP A 317 0.26 -8.19 -51.72
CA ASP A 317 0.53 -9.56 -51.28
C ASP A 317 0.75 -9.60 -49.76
N LEU A 318 -0.25 -10.14 -49.04
CA LEU A 318 -0.20 -10.46 -47.61
C LEU A 318 -0.52 -11.94 -47.36
N SER A 319 -0.38 -12.79 -48.38
CA SER A 319 -0.86 -14.18 -48.38
C SER A 319 0.07 -15.17 -47.66
N LYS A 320 1.33 -14.81 -47.38
CA LYS A 320 2.35 -15.68 -46.79
C LYS A 320 2.66 -15.31 -45.33
N GLY A 321 3.16 -16.27 -44.54
CA GLY A 321 3.56 -16.01 -43.15
C GLY A 321 3.39 -17.20 -42.20
N THR A 322 3.98 -17.08 -41.01
CA THR A 322 3.84 -18.08 -39.93
C THR A 322 2.49 -17.92 -39.22
N ALA A 323 2.11 -18.89 -38.40
CA ALA A 323 0.87 -18.84 -37.61
C ALA A 323 0.91 -17.81 -36.45
N VAL A 324 2.06 -17.15 -36.20
CA VAL A 324 2.29 -16.32 -35.00
C VAL A 324 2.48 -14.84 -35.33
N ASN A 325 3.06 -14.51 -36.48
CA ASN A 325 3.39 -13.11 -36.82
C ASN A 325 2.15 -12.38 -37.36
N ASN A 326 1.77 -11.24 -36.76
CA ASN A 326 0.74 -10.37 -37.32
C ASN A 326 1.16 -9.90 -38.72
N ILE A 327 0.29 -10.00 -39.73
CA ILE A 327 0.63 -9.62 -41.10
C ILE A 327 -0.01 -8.28 -41.46
N LEU A 328 -1.30 -8.09 -41.16
CA LEU A 328 -1.97 -6.79 -41.26
C LEU A 328 -2.57 -6.40 -39.92
N THR A 329 -2.24 -5.21 -39.44
CA THR A 329 -2.79 -4.65 -38.19
C THR A 329 -3.42 -3.29 -38.44
N PHE A 330 -4.64 -3.11 -37.94
CA PHE A 330 -5.31 -1.81 -37.88
C PHE A 330 -5.30 -1.31 -36.42
N ASP A 331 -4.45 -0.32 -36.12
CA ASP A 331 -4.19 0.20 -34.77
C ASP A 331 -4.68 1.64 -34.55
N GLY A 332 -5.58 2.12 -35.42
CA GLY A 332 -6.04 3.50 -35.42
C GLY A 332 -6.73 3.92 -34.12
N ILE A 333 -6.71 5.23 -33.86
CA ILE A 333 -7.48 5.86 -32.77
C ILE A 333 -8.70 6.64 -33.28
N ILE A 334 -8.90 6.64 -34.59
CA ILE A 334 -10.04 7.25 -35.31
C ILE A 334 -10.75 6.17 -36.15
N PRO A 335 -11.97 6.43 -36.64
CA PRO A 335 -12.64 5.52 -37.58
C PRO A 335 -11.77 5.31 -38.83
N GLN A 336 -11.75 4.09 -39.35
CA GLN A 336 -10.97 3.72 -40.54
C GLN A 336 -11.89 3.22 -41.64
N THR A 337 -11.55 3.52 -42.89
CA THR A 337 -12.16 2.90 -44.07
C THR A 337 -11.13 2.04 -44.77
N ILE A 338 -11.47 0.77 -44.94
CA ILE A 338 -10.63 -0.26 -45.58
C ILE A 338 -11.35 -0.70 -46.85
N GLY A 339 -10.82 -0.35 -48.02
CA GLY A 339 -11.48 -0.63 -49.29
C GLY A 339 -10.60 -0.36 -50.50
N GLY A 340 -11.23 -0.22 -51.66
CA GLY A 340 -10.59 0.00 -52.96
C GLY A 340 -11.02 -1.05 -53.98
N THR A 341 -10.60 -0.86 -55.23
CA THR A 341 -10.98 -1.71 -56.38
C THR A 341 -9.94 -2.76 -56.75
N GLY A 342 -8.82 -2.79 -56.04
CA GLY A 342 -7.67 -3.65 -56.27
C GLY A 342 -7.85 -5.05 -55.70
N THR A 343 -6.75 -5.82 -55.72
CA THR A 343 -6.76 -7.22 -55.29
C THR A 343 -5.78 -7.46 -54.14
N PHE A 344 -6.12 -8.42 -53.28
CA PHE A 344 -5.14 -9.10 -52.45
C PHE A 344 -4.73 -10.37 -53.16
N THR A 345 -3.43 -10.65 -53.22
CA THR A 345 -2.92 -11.87 -53.85
C THR A 345 -3.60 -13.11 -53.23
N ASN A 346 -4.10 -14.02 -54.07
CA ASN A 346 -4.91 -15.19 -53.70
C ASN A 346 -6.23 -14.90 -52.96
N ASN A 347 -6.71 -13.65 -52.96
CA ASN A 347 -7.84 -13.21 -52.15
C ASN A 347 -7.68 -13.59 -50.66
N LEU A 348 -6.45 -13.49 -50.16
CA LEU A 348 -6.02 -14.03 -48.88
C LEU A 348 -5.15 -13.03 -48.11
N ILE A 349 -5.51 -12.80 -46.85
CA ILE A 349 -4.62 -12.25 -45.83
C ILE A 349 -4.20 -13.41 -44.93
N ARG A 350 -2.91 -13.53 -44.62
CA ARG A 350 -2.44 -14.60 -43.75
C ARG A 350 -2.89 -14.41 -42.30
N ASN A 351 -2.56 -13.28 -41.66
CA ASN A 351 -3.02 -12.95 -40.30
C ASN A 351 -3.53 -11.50 -40.27
N LEU A 352 -4.71 -11.28 -39.69
CA LEU A 352 -5.38 -9.98 -39.62
C LEU A 352 -5.67 -9.62 -38.15
N THR A 353 -5.29 -8.42 -37.74
CA THR A 353 -5.47 -7.92 -36.37
C THR A 353 -6.23 -6.60 -36.36
N PHE A 354 -7.34 -6.57 -35.63
CA PHE A 354 -8.06 -5.36 -35.27
C PHE A 354 -7.65 -4.91 -33.86
N ASN A 355 -7.04 -3.74 -33.77
CA ASN A 355 -6.52 -3.12 -32.56
C ASN A 355 -6.83 -1.61 -32.53
N ASN A 356 -7.97 -1.21 -33.07
CA ASN A 356 -8.37 0.19 -33.15
C ASN A 356 -9.05 0.62 -31.83
N SER A 357 -8.63 1.75 -31.25
CA SER A 357 -9.19 2.31 -30.01
C SER A 357 -10.17 3.46 -30.21
N SER A 358 -10.58 3.73 -31.44
CA SER A 358 -11.61 4.72 -31.73
C SER A 358 -12.96 4.31 -31.13
N THR A 359 -13.77 5.32 -30.78
CA THR A 359 -15.18 5.16 -30.43
C THR A 359 -16.06 4.84 -31.64
N GLY A 360 -15.61 5.16 -32.86
CA GLY A 360 -16.31 4.84 -34.10
C GLY A 360 -15.99 3.44 -34.64
N VAL A 361 -16.22 3.24 -35.94
CA VAL A 361 -16.15 1.92 -36.60
C VAL A 361 -15.08 1.88 -37.69
N ILE A 362 -14.52 0.69 -37.90
CA ILE A 362 -13.75 0.32 -39.08
C ILE A 362 -14.76 -0.12 -40.14
N THR A 363 -14.92 0.65 -41.21
CA THR A 363 -15.73 0.29 -42.37
C THR A 363 -14.92 -0.61 -43.29
N TRP A 364 -15.40 -1.82 -43.52
CA TRP A 364 -14.74 -2.84 -44.33
C TRP A 364 -15.49 -3.09 -45.64
N ASN A 365 -14.84 -2.76 -46.76
CA ASN A 365 -15.46 -2.75 -48.09
C ASN A 365 -14.91 -3.84 -49.03
N PHE A 366 -14.20 -4.85 -48.50
CA PHE A 366 -13.83 -6.04 -49.27
C PHE A 366 -14.81 -7.18 -49.02
N ASN A 367 -15.36 -7.74 -50.09
CA ASN A 367 -16.23 -8.91 -50.01
C ASN A 367 -15.46 -10.21 -50.24
N ASP A 368 -15.84 -11.25 -49.49
CA ASP A 368 -15.30 -12.62 -49.58
C ASP A 368 -13.78 -12.74 -49.39
N LEU A 369 -13.15 -11.77 -48.70
CA LEU A 369 -11.72 -11.85 -48.37
C LEU A 369 -11.48 -12.91 -47.28
N ARG A 370 -10.45 -13.74 -47.47
CA ARG A 370 -10.11 -14.81 -46.52
C ARG A 370 -8.98 -14.41 -45.57
N VAL A 371 -9.11 -14.81 -44.32
CA VAL A 371 -8.02 -14.80 -43.32
C VAL A 371 -7.54 -16.24 -43.12
N GLY A 372 -6.36 -16.58 -43.60
CA GLY A 372 -5.87 -17.97 -43.62
C GLY A 372 -5.15 -18.46 -42.36
N GLY A 373 -4.99 -17.59 -41.37
CA GLY A 373 -4.31 -17.85 -40.10
C GLY A 373 -5.12 -17.25 -38.97
N ASN A 374 -4.54 -16.34 -38.20
CA ASN A 374 -5.22 -15.71 -37.08
C ASN A 374 -6.02 -14.49 -37.53
N LEU A 375 -7.29 -14.47 -37.15
CA LEU A 375 -8.08 -13.24 -37.03
C LEU A 375 -8.05 -12.84 -35.55
N THR A 376 -7.45 -11.69 -35.25
CA THR A 376 -7.26 -11.21 -33.88
C THR A 376 -8.12 -9.98 -33.63
N PHE A 377 -8.89 -10.02 -32.54
CA PHE A 377 -9.62 -8.87 -31.99
C PHE A 377 -9.03 -8.52 -30.64
N THR A 378 -8.19 -7.49 -30.59
CA THR A 378 -7.71 -6.92 -29.33
C THR A 378 -8.68 -5.84 -28.85
N LYS A 379 -9.13 -4.99 -29.79
CA LYS A 379 -10.11 -3.90 -29.61
C LYS A 379 -10.61 -3.42 -30.98
N GLY A 380 -11.73 -2.71 -30.99
CA GLY A 380 -12.28 -2.05 -32.17
C GLY A 380 -13.59 -2.66 -32.67
N LYS A 381 -14.35 -1.84 -33.41
CA LYS A 381 -15.67 -2.18 -33.98
C LYS A 381 -15.55 -2.26 -35.49
N VAL A 382 -15.99 -3.35 -36.11
CA VAL A 382 -15.85 -3.56 -37.57
C VAL A 382 -17.23 -3.66 -38.22
N ALA A 383 -17.53 -2.76 -39.15
CA ALA A 383 -18.75 -2.78 -39.95
C ALA A 383 -18.44 -3.41 -41.32
N LEU A 384 -18.95 -4.62 -41.56
CA LEU A 384 -18.81 -5.29 -42.85
C LEU A 384 -19.89 -4.85 -43.85
N GLY A 385 -20.93 -4.12 -43.42
CA GLY A 385 -22.08 -3.78 -44.27
C GLY A 385 -22.76 -5.03 -44.87
N SER A 386 -22.83 -5.11 -46.20
CA SER A 386 -23.31 -6.29 -46.94
C SER A 386 -22.23 -7.33 -47.23
N ASN A 387 -20.98 -7.07 -46.85
CA ASN A 387 -19.83 -7.90 -47.18
C ASN A 387 -19.68 -9.10 -46.23
N THR A 388 -18.96 -10.10 -46.72
CA THR A 388 -18.55 -11.27 -45.94
C THR A 388 -17.04 -11.26 -45.70
N LEU A 389 -16.63 -11.44 -44.44
CA LEU A 389 -15.24 -11.77 -44.10
C LEU A 389 -15.17 -13.25 -43.68
N ILE A 390 -14.19 -13.98 -44.22
CA ILE A 390 -14.10 -15.42 -44.05
C ILE A 390 -12.84 -15.78 -43.25
N LEU A 391 -12.99 -16.50 -42.14
CA LEU A 391 -11.88 -17.10 -41.41
C LEU A 391 -11.62 -18.53 -41.90
N GLY A 392 -10.41 -18.80 -42.38
CA GLY A 392 -9.92 -20.09 -42.87
C GLY A 392 -9.90 -20.21 -44.40
N THR A 393 -8.97 -21.01 -44.93
CA THR A 393 -8.72 -21.13 -46.38
C THR A 393 -9.50 -22.24 -47.08
N GLY A 394 -9.96 -23.27 -46.37
CA GLY A 394 -10.81 -24.34 -46.92
C GLY A 394 -10.15 -25.28 -47.95
N VAL A 395 -8.82 -25.30 -48.05
CA VAL A 395 -8.10 -26.08 -49.10
C VAL A 395 -7.53 -27.42 -48.65
N ALA A 396 -7.67 -27.83 -47.37
CA ALA A 396 -7.29 -29.17 -46.93
C ALA A 396 -8.19 -29.68 -45.80
N ALA A 397 -8.47 -31.00 -45.80
CA ALA A 397 -8.99 -31.70 -44.64
C ALA A 397 -7.91 -31.67 -43.54
N GLY A 398 -8.08 -30.80 -42.55
CA GLY A 398 -7.20 -30.74 -41.39
C GLY A 398 -7.88 -31.33 -40.15
N THR A 399 -7.08 -31.87 -39.22
CA THR A 399 -7.55 -32.40 -37.93
C THR A 399 -7.48 -31.33 -36.83
N GLY A 400 -8.49 -31.29 -35.95
CA GLY A 400 -8.54 -30.40 -34.79
C GLY A 400 -9.32 -29.10 -35.00
N ASN A 401 -9.50 -28.33 -33.92
CA ASN A 401 -10.42 -27.17 -33.88
C ASN A 401 -9.97 -25.94 -34.71
N ASN A 402 -8.71 -25.87 -35.14
CA ASN A 402 -8.09 -24.66 -35.72
C ASN A 402 -7.46 -24.88 -37.11
N ALA A 403 -7.81 -25.96 -37.82
CA ALA A 403 -6.87 -26.58 -38.76
C ALA A 403 -6.34 -25.70 -39.93
N ILE A 404 -6.95 -24.56 -40.28
CA ILE A 404 -6.34 -23.56 -41.19
C ILE A 404 -6.77 -22.12 -40.86
N GLY A 405 -7.12 -21.81 -39.60
CA GLY A 405 -7.46 -20.46 -39.16
C GLY A 405 -8.04 -20.40 -37.75
N ALA A 406 -7.62 -19.41 -36.95
CA ALA A 406 -8.02 -19.28 -35.55
C ALA A 406 -8.53 -17.86 -35.24
N LEU A 407 -9.54 -17.78 -34.37
CA LEU A 407 -9.97 -16.51 -33.79
C LEU A 407 -9.20 -16.33 -32.48
N VAL A 408 -8.45 -15.23 -32.37
CA VAL A 408 -7.82 -14.79 -31.12
C VAL A 408 -8.62 -13.59 -30.62
N TYR A 409 -9.15 -13.63 -29.41
CA TYR A 409 -10.15 -12.66 -28.96
C TYR A 409 -9.87 -12.17 -27.55
N THR A 410 -9.81 -10.85 -27.40
CA THR A 410 -9.76 -10.11 -26.14
C THR A 410 -10.98 -9.21 -26.00
N SER A 411 -11.23 -8.33 -26.99
CA SER A 411 -12.34 -7.38 -26.99
C SER A 411 -12.64 -6.85 -28.40
N GLY A 412 -13.79 -6.19 -28.59
CA GLY A 412 -14.28 -5.69 -29.87
C GLY A 412 -15.13 -6.72 -30.62
N GLY A 413 -15.34 -6.48 -31.91
CA GLY A 413 -16.09 -7.39 -32.78
C GLY A 413 -16.71 -6.74 -34.01
N PHE A 414 -17.56 -7.49 -34.68
CA PHE A 414 -18.34 -7.03 -35.83
C PHE A 414 -19.65 -6.38 -35.37
N VAL A 415 -19.97 -5.20 -35.91
CA VAL A 415 -21.25 -4.50 -35.64
C VAL A 415 -22.31 -4.78 -36.70
N SER A 416 -21.90 -5.24 -37.88
CA SER A 416 -22.81 -5.53 -39.00
C SER A 416 -22.17 -6.49 -40.01
N GLY A 417 -23.02 -7.07 -40.86
CA GLY A 417 -22.66 -7.91 -42.00
C GLY A 417 -22.43 -9.37 -41.63
N THR A 418 -21.72 -10.10 -42.49
CA THR A 418 -21.63 -11.56 -42.40
C THR A 418 -20.21 -12.00 -42.04
N PHE A 419 -20.08 -12.75 -40.95
CA PHE A 419 -18.82 -13.42 -40.61
C PHE A 419 -18.96 -14.91 -40.92
N SER A 420 -18.12 -15.41 -41.82
CA SER A 420 -18.03 -16.83 -42.17
C SER A 420 -16.81 -17.46 -41.52
N ARG A 421 -16.97 -18.68 -41.02
CA ARG A 421 -15.88 -19.50 -40.48
C ARG A 421 -15.84 -20.84 -41.19
N TRP A 422 -14.63 -21.23 -41.60
CA TRP A 422 -14.35 -22.62 -41.98
C TRP A 422 -14.21 -23.51 -40.74
N TRP A 423 -14.94 -24.61 -40.76
CA TRP A 423 -14.90 -25.67 -39.76
C TRP A 423 -14.15 -26.89 -40.32
N ALA A 424 -13.15 -27.37 -39.60
CA ALA A 424 -12.48 -28.62 -39.93
C ALA A 424 -13.40 -29.84 -39.70
N ASN A 425 -13.05 -31.00 -40.27
CA ASN A 425 -13.91 -32.19 -40.24
C ASN A 425 -14.11 -32.77 -38.83
N THR A 426 -13.19 -32.51 -37.91
CA THR A 426 -13.22 -32.96 -36.50
C THR A 426 -13.46 -31.81 -35.52
N ALA A 427 -13.65 -30.59 -36.01
CA ALA A 427 -13.82 -29.41 -35.15
C ALA A 427 -15.20 -29.37 -34.49
N THR A 428 -15.22 -29.34 -33.16
CA THR A 428 -16.43 -29.37 -32.33
C THR A 428 -16.83 -27.99 -31.81
N GLY A 429 -15.88 -27.08 -31.58
CA GLY A 429 -16.16 -25.81 -30.91
C GLY A 429 -16.20 -25.94 -29.38
N THR A 430 -16.68 -24.90 -28.69
CA THR A 430 -16.79 -24.89 -27.21
C THR A 430 -18.01 -25.68 -26.76
N ALA A 431 -17.87 -26.53 -25.75
CA ALA A 431 -18.99 -27.24 -25.15
C ALA A 431 -19.90 -26.25 -24.40
N LEU A 432 -21.22 -26.34 -24.65
CA LEU A 432 -22.21 -25.50 -23.99
C LEU A 432 -22.72 -26.19 -22.72
N THR A 433 -22.72 -25.45 -21.60
CA THR A 433 -23.12 -25.96 -20.28
C THR A 433 -24.21 -25.07 -19.70
N ALA A 434 -25.30 -25.70 -19.23
CA ALA A 434 -26.41 -25.00 -18.60
C ALA A 434 -25.93 -24.17 -17.39
N GLY A 435 -26.49 -22.98 -17.21
CA GLY A 435 -26.13 -22.07 -16.12
C GLY A 435 -24.87 -21.25 -16.35
N SER A 436 -24.19 -21.38 -17.50
CA SER A 436 -22.89 -20.74 -17.75
C SER A 436 -22.83 -19.98 -19.08
N GLN A 437 -22.11 -18.86 -19.12
CA GLN A 437 -21.87 -18.13 -20.36
C GLN A 437 -20.57 -18.60 -21.04
N PRO A 438 -20.58 -18.98 -22.33
CA PRO A 438 -19.36 -19.35 -23.05
C PRO A 438 -18.46 -18.12 -23.30
N THR A 439 -17.16 -18.27 -23.04
CA THR A 439 -16.15 -17.20 -23.19
C THR A 439 -15.06 -17.52 -24.20
N ALA A 440 -14.78 -18.80 -24.45
CA ALA A 440 -13.67 -19.26 -25.30
C ALA A 440 -13.83 -18.84 -26.78
N ALA A 441 -12.73 -18.68 -27.51
CA ALA A 441 -12.80 -18.25 -28.92
C ALA A 441 -13.28 -19.36 -29.90
N LEU A 442 -13.29 -20.63 -29.46
CA LEU A 442 -13.66 -21.77 -30.27
C LEU A 442 -15.17 -21.80 -30.54
N GLY A 443 -15.55 -21.79 -31.82
CA GLY A 443 -16.95 -21.73 -32.25
C GLY A 443 -17.62 -20.38 -32.08
N ARG A 444 -16.88 -19.34 -31.67
CA ARG A 444 -17.38 -17.98 -31.46
C ARG A 444 -17.53 -17.20 -32.77
N TYR A 445 -18.64 -16.48 -32.88
CA TYR A 445 -18.93 -15.45 -33.87
C TYR A 445 -18.92 -14.10 -33.13
N PRO A 446 -17.87 -13.28 -33.28
CA PRO A 446 -17.60 -12.16 -32.38
C PRO A 446 -18.38 -10.90 -32.79
N PHE A 447 -19.72 -10.94 -32.66
CA PHE A 447 -20.57 -9.78 -32.88
C PHE A 447 -20.69 -8.92 -31.62
N ILE A 448 -20.89 -7.62 -31.83
CA ILE A 448 -21.15 -6.60 -30.81
C ILE A 448 -22.24 -5.64 -31.29
N SER A 449 -22.90 -4.94 -30.37
CA SER A 449 -23.79 -3.83 -30.72
C SER A 449 -23.00 -2.62 -31.25
N GLY A 450 -23.69 -1.62 -31.80
CA GLY A 450 -23.04 -0.34 -32.18
C GLY A 450 -22.33 0.37 -31.01
N THR A 451 -22.81 0.14 -29.78
CA THR A 451 -22.21 0.63 -28.53
C THR A 451 -21.10 -0.26 -27.98
N GLY A 452 -20.83 -1.42 -28.59
CA GLY A 452 -19.76 -2.34 -28.18
C GLY A 452 -20.18 -3.43 -27.20
N ILE A 453 -21.47 -3.61 -26.94
CA ILE A 453 -21.98 -4.63 -26.01
C ILE A 453 -21.93 -5.99 -26.69
N ASN A 454 -21.60 -7.05 -25.95
CA ASN A 454 -21.44 -8.40 -26.49
C ASN A 454 -22.74 -8.91 -27.15
N ARG A 455 -22.63 -9.31 -28.42
CA ARG A 455 -23.71 -9.93 -29.23
C ARG A 455 -23.26 -11.27 -29.84
N ALA A 456 -22.25 -11.88 -29.25
CA ALA A 456 -21.63 -13.06 -29.82
C ALA A 456 -22.60 -14.23 -29.92
N ALA A 457 -22.44 -15.02 -30.98
CA ALA A 457 -23.05 -16.32 -31.10
C ALA A 457 -21.99 -17.41 -30.99
N TYR A 458 -22.40 -18.58 -30.52
CA TYR A 458 -21.56 -19.77 -30.43
C TYR A 458 -22.24 -20.92 -31.14
N VAL A 459 -21.45 -21.67 -31.89
CA VAL A 459 -21.87 -22.94 -32.49
C VAL A 459 -20.97 -24.04 -31.94
N GLN A 460 -21.59 -25.13 -31.48
CA GLN A 460 -20.93 -26.39 -31.15
C GLN A 460 -21.45 -27.46 -32.12
N ARG A 461 -20.54 -28.21 -32.71
CA ARG A 461 -20.82 -29.37 -33.55
C ARG A 461 -20.68 -30.65 -32.73
N VAL A 462 -21.73 -31.45 -32.68
CA VAL A 462 -21.75 -32.74 -31.98
C VAL A 462 -21.44 -33.85 -32.99
N THR A 463 -20.36 -34.58 -32.77
CA THR A 463 -19.88 -35.67 -33.64
C THR A 463 -19.70 -35.25 -35.11
N PRO A 464 -18.81 -34.29 -35.40
CA PRO A 464 -18.56 -33.80 -36.75
C PRO A 464 -17.88 -34.87 -37.64
N THR A 465 -18.27 -34.94 -38.92
CA THR A 465 -17.70 -35.91 -39.88
C THR A 465 -17.15 -35.27 -41.17
N ALA A 466 -17.63 -34.08 -41.55
CA ALA A 466 -17.13 -33.35 -42.72
C ALA A 466 -16.91 -31.86 -42.42
N GLY A 467 -15.85 -31.26 -42.96
CA GLY A 467 -15.57 -29.83 -42.83
C GLY A 467 -16.41 -28.98 -43.78
N GLY A 468 -16.50 -27.68 -43.52
CA GLY A 468 -17.27 -26.75 -44.35
C GLY A 468 -17.41 -25.38 -43.70
N GLN A 469 -18.20 -24.49 -44.31
CA GLN A 469 -18.41 -23.14 -43.79
C GLN A 469 -19.73 -23.03 -43.04
N ILE A 470 -19.70 -22.32 -41.91
CA ILE A 470 -20.89 -21.82 -41.24
C ILE A 470 -20.69 -20.32 -41.09
N ALA A 471 -21.57 -19.56 -41.73
CA ALA A 471 -21.64 -18.12 -41.61
C ALA A 471 -22.75 -17.72 -40.66
N CYS A 472 -22.55 -16.58 -39.99
CA CYS A 472 -23.56 -15.93 -39.19
C CYS A 472 -23.62 -14.46 -39.62
N LYS A 473 -24.84 -13.94 -39.74
CA LYS A 473 -25.14 -12.53 -39.86
C LYS A 473 -25.86 -12.08 -38.60
N TYR A 474 -25.45 -10.95 -38.04
CA TYR A 474 -26.13 -10.32 -36.90
C TYR A 474 -26.79 -9.03 -37.34
N VAL A 475 -28.02 -8.81 -36.87
CA VAL A 475 -28.75 -7.56 -37.00
C VAL A 475 -29.01 -7.02 -35.60
N ASP A 476 -28.45 -5.86 -35.29
CA ASP A 476 -28.59 -5.21 -34.00
C ASP A 476 -29.95 -4.52 -33.87
N ALA A 477 -30.49 -4.50 -32.65
CA ALA A 477 -31.65 -3.71 -32.29
C ALA A 477 -31.49 -3.15 -30.87
N ALA A 478 -32.20 -2.07 -30.56
CA ALA A 478 -32.22 -1.48 -29.22
C ALA A 478 -33.49 -1.82 -28.42
N THR A 479 -34.43 -2.52 -29.04
CA THR A 479 -35.80 -2.69 -28.54
C THR A 479 -36.15 -4.14 -28.27
N THR A 480 -37.20 -4.32 -27.48
CA THR A 480 -37.90 -5.59 -27.31
C THR A 480 -39.34 -5.43 -27.77
N SER A 481 -39.89 -6.49 -28.35
CA SER A 481 -41.29 -6.57 -28.76
C SER A 481 -42.03 -7.59 -27.91
N ALA A 482 -43.35 -7.41 -27.76
CA ALA A 482 -44.21 -8.41 -27.14
C ALA A 482 -44.18 -9.72 -27.93
N SER A 483 -44.31 -10.84 -27.21
CA SER A 483 -44.34 -12.20 -27.76
C SER A 483 -45.42 -13.01 -27.06
N SER A 484 -45.80 -14.15 -27.64
CA SER A 484 -46.68 -15.16 -27.00
C SER A 484 -46.24 -16.59 -27.35
N ILE A 485 -44.97 -16.74 -27.75
CA ILE A 485 -44.42 -18.01 -28.20
C ILE A 485 -44.29 -18.96 -27.01
N SER A 486 -44.87 -20.16 -27.11
CA SER A 486 -44.69 -21.23 -26.14
C SER A 486 -43.58 -22.18 -26.58
N ASP A 487 -42.54 -22.31 -25.77
CA ASP A 487 -41.44 -23.27 -25.95
C ASP A 487 -41.50 -24.33 -24.84
N SER A 488 -42.03 -25.51 -25.17
CA SER A 488 -42.18 -26.63 -24.22
C SER A 488 -42.96 -26.25 -22.95
N GLY A 489 -44.03 -25.46 -23.10
CA GLY A 489 -44.88 -24.99 -21.98
C GLY A 489 -44.41 -23.70 -21.32
N TYR A 490 -43.20 -23.21 -21.61
CA TYR A 490 -42.73 -21.89 -21.17
C TYR A 490 -43.18 -20.82 -22.18
N VAL A 491 -44.05 -19.89 -21.76
CA VAL A 491 -44.56 -18.82 -22.61
C VAL A 491 -43.67 -17.59 -22.49
N LEU A 492 -43.17 -17.11 -23.63
CA LEU A 492 -42.37 -15.89 -23.73
C LEU A 492 -43.28 -14.70 -24.02
N ASP A 493 -43.32 -13.73 -23.12
CA ASP A 493 -44.10 -12.49 -23.29
C ASP A 493 -43.30 -11.38 -23.99
N SER A 494 -41.98 -11.53 -24.05
CA SER A 494 -41.08 -10.53 -24.63
C SER A 494 -39.95 -11.17 -25.44
N LYS A 495 -39.55 -10.50 -26.51
CA LYS A 495 -38.48 -10.92 -27.45
C LYS A 495 -37.57 -9.74 -27.75
N TYR A 496 -36.27 -9.96 -27.78
CA TYR A 496 -35.31 -9.00 -28.30
C TYR A 496 -35.41 -8.91 -29.83
N ASP A 497 -35.48 -7.70 -30.39
CA ASP A 497 -35.68 -7.51 -31.83
C ASP A 497 -34.42 -7.77 -32.67
N GLY A 498 -33.25 -7.83 -32.03
CA GLY A 498 -31.99 -8.21 -32.68
C GLY A 498 -31.93 -9.71 -32.93
N ASN A 499 -31.31 -10.11 -34.05
CA ASN A 499 -31.33 -11.51 -34.50
C ASN A 499 -30.01 -12.00 -35.10
N TRP A 500 -29.88 -13.32 -35.08
CA TRP A 500 -28.76 -14.07 -35.67
C TRP A 500 -29.29 -14.97 -36.78
N THR A 501 -28.72 -14.85 -37.97
CA THR A 501 -29.06 -15.69 -39.11
C THR A 501 -27.86 -16.52 -39.51
N PHE A 502 -28.00 -17.86 -39.51
CA PHE A 502 -26.95 -18.78 -39.90
C PHE A 502 -27.13 -19.27 -41.34
N SER A 503 -26.02 -19.50 -42.04
CA SER A 503 -26.00 -20.07 -43.40
C SER A 503 -24.72 -20.87 -43.65
N THR A 504 -24.65 -21.60 -44.77
CA THR A 504 -23.47 -22.41 -45.14
C THR A 504 -22.98 -22.04 -46.55
N PRO A 505 -22.26 -20.91 -46.71
CA PRO A 505 -21.77 -20.49 -48.01
C PRO A 505 -20.61 -21.40 -48.48
N GLY A 506 -20.76 -22.09 -49.61
CA GLY A 506 -19.75 -23.00 -50.16
C GLY A 506 -19.87 -24.43 -49.63
N THR A 507 -18.77 -25.04 -49.19
CA THR A 507 -18.76 -26.43 -48.71
C THR A 507 -19.60 -26.57 -47.44
N VAL A 508 -20.55 -27.52 -47.45
CA VAL A 508 -21.49 -27.74 -46.33
C VAL A 508 -20.85 -28.66 -45.28
N PRO A 509 -20.75 -28.24 -44.01
CA PRO A 509 -20.23 -29.08 -42.94
C PRO A 509 -21.26 -30.14 -42.53
N VAL A 510 -20.81 -31.29 -42.04
CA VAL A 510 -21.69 -32.37 -41.57
C VAL A 510 -21.42 -32.71 -40.10
N SER A 511 -22.46 -32.71 -39.28
CA SER A 511 -22.43 -33.09 -37.86
C SER A 511 -23.75 -33.79 -37.50
N ALA A 512 -23.75 -34.66 -36.50
CA ALA A 512 -24.97 -35.31 -36.03
C ALA A 512 -26.00 -34.27 -35.57
N THR A 513 -25.58 -33.35 -34.71
CA THR A 513 -26.38 -32.19 -34.28
C THR A 513 -25.50 -30.97 -34.05
N TYR A 514 -26.16 -29.83 -33.88
CA TYR A 514 -25.56 -28.53 -33.59
C TYR A 514 -26.19 -27.98 -32.31
N ASN A 515 -25.36 -27.47 -31.41
CA ASN A 515 -25.79 -26.71 -30.25
C ASN A 515 -25.38 -25.25 -30.44
N ILE A 516 -26.18 -24.33 -29.91
CA ILE A 516 -25.95 -22.89 -30.06
C ILE A 516 -26.14 -22.14 -28.74
N ALA A 517 -25.39 -21.06 -28.58
CA ALA A 517 -25.64 -20.04 -27.57
C ALA A 517 -25.68 -18.67 -28.23
N LEU A 518 -26.69 -17.87 -27.90
CA LEU A 518 -26.86 -16.50 -28.39
C LEU A 518 -26.81 -15.55 -27.20
N ILE A 519 -25.90 -14.58 -27.26
CA ILE A 519 -25.69 -13.61 -26.18
C ILE A 519 -26.31 -12.29 -26.59
N GLY A 520 -27.31 -11.81 -25.85
CA GLY A 520 -27.94 -10.50 -26.05
C GLY A 520 -27.77 -9.61 -24.83
N GLN A 521 -26.56 -9.54 -24.26
CA GLN A 521 -26.31 -8.83 -23.02
C GLN A 521 -26.90 -7.41 -23.03
N ASN A 522 -27.62 -7.03 -21.97
CA ASN A 522 -28.36 -5.75 -21.85
C ASN A 522 -29.49 -5.54 -22.88
N ALA A 523 -29.95 -6.58 -23.59
CA ALA A 523 -31.14 -6.47 -24.45
C ALA A 523 -32.43 -6.28 -23.63
N TYR A 524 -32.48 -6.89 -22.46
CA TYR A 524 -33.53 -6.76 -21.44
C TYR A 524 -32.95 -7.13 -20.07
N LEU A 525 -33.76 -7.11 -19.02
CA LEU A 525 -33.36 -7.60 -17.70
C LEU A 525 -33.86 -9.03 -17.51
N ALA A 526 -33.02 -9.91 -16.95
CA ALA A 526 -33.38 -11.29 -16.63
C ALA A 526 -33.11 -11.56 -15.14
N SER A 527 -34.03 -12.23 -14.46
CA SER A 527 -33.89 -12.61 -13.05
C SER A 527 -33.27 -14.00 -12.87
N ASN A 528 -33.23 -14.79 -13.95
CA ASN A 528 -32.76 -16.18 -13.96
C ASN A 528 -32.29 -16.59 -15.37
N GLY A 529 -31.86 -17.84 -15.51
CA GLY A 529 -31.35 -18.43 -16.76
C GLY A 529 -32.40 -18.87 -17.78
N ASN A 530 -33.66 -18.44 -17.69
CA ASN A 530 -34.74 -19.00 -18.52
C ASN A 530 -34.85 -18.40 -19.93
N SER A 531 -34.04 -17.41 -20.30
CA SER A 531 -34.04 -16.83 -21.64
C SER A 531 -33.97 -17.93 -22.72
N ARG A 532 -34.90 -17.92 -23.67
CA ARG A 532 -35.02 -18.95 -24.72
C ARG A 532 -34.55 -18.43 -26.07
N ILE A 533 -33.97 -19.33 -26.87
CA ILE A 533 -33.76 -19.11 -28.31
C ILE A 533 -35.05 -19.50 -29.04
N ILE A 534 -35.59 -18.57 -29.82
CA ILE A 534 -36.86 -18.71 -30.56
C ILE A 534 -36.73 -18.24 -32.01
N ARG A 535 -37.73 -18.54 -32.85
CA ARG A 535 -37.90 -17.95 -34.18
C ARG A 535 -38.77 -16.70 -34.05
N GLU A 536 -38.99 -16.00 -35.17
CA GLU A 536 -39.79 -14.78 -35.20
C GLU A 536 -41.21 -14.97 -34.64
N THR A 537 -41.86 -16.08 -35.00
CA THR A 537 -43.27 -16.38 -34.66
C THR A 537 -43.51 -17.79 -34.09
N ALA A 538 -42.45 -18.55 -33.77
CA ALA A 538 -42.57 -19.94 -33.31
C ALA A 538 -41.39 -20.35 -32.40
N ALA A 539 -41.58 -21.44 -31.64
CA ALA A 539 -40.47 -22.08 -30.93
C ALA A 539 -39.45 -22.66 -31.92
N VAL A 540 -38.20 -22.81 -31.46
CA VAL A 540 -37.16 -23.51 -32.22
C VAL A 540 -37.17 -24.99 -31.82
N GLU A 541 -36.79 -25.88 -32.71
CA GLU A 541 -36.61 -27.30 -32.43
C GLU A 541 -35.43 -27.56 -31.48
N GLY A 542 -35.21 -28.82 -31.08
CA GLY A 542 -34.17 -29.18 -30.10
C GLY A 542 -34.60 -28.91 -28.65
N THR A 543 -33.62 -28.85 -27.75
CA THR A 543 -33.86 -28.76 -26.29
C THR A 543 -33.23 -27.50 -25.72
N HIS A 544 -33.99 -26.76 -24.90
CA HIS A 544 -33.48 -25.62 -24.15
C HIS A 544 -32.46 -26.03 -23.09
N LEU A 545 -31.43 -25.22 -22.92
CA LEU A 545 -30.54 -25.25 -21.76
C LEU A 545 -30.54 -23.89 -21.08
N ASN A 546 -30.58 -23.87 -19.75
CA ASN A 546 -30.58 -22.61 -19.00
C ASN A 546 -29.33 -21.78 -19.32
N GLY A 547 -29.52 -20.49 -19.57
CA GLY A 547 -28.47 -19.48 -19.65
C GLY A 547 -28.07 -19.00 -18.26
N THR A 548 -27.81 -17.70 -18.13
CA THR A 548 -27.50 -17.02 -16.86
C THR A 548 -28.57 -15.96 -16.57
N ASN A 549 -28.44 -15.22 -15.47
CA ASN A 549 -29.25 -14.02 -15.20
C ASN A 549 -28.92 -12.82 -16.12
N LEU A 550 -28.05 -13.00 -17.13
CA LEU A 550 -27.89 -12.05 -18.23
C LEU A 550 -28.69 -12.55 -19.43
N PRO A 551 -29.22 -11.65 -20.29
CA PRO A 551 -29.95 -12.08 -21.47
C PRO A 551 -29.08 -12.91 -22.43
N MET A 552 -29.23 -14.23 -22.36
CA MET A 552 -28.62 -15.19 -23.27
C MET A 552 -29.45 -16.48 -23.31
N GLY A 553 -29.56 -17.09 -24.49
CA GLY A 553 -30.23 -18.37 -24.66
C GLY A 553 -29.27 -19.46 -25.07
N GLN A 554 -29.54 -20.72 -24.70
CA GLN A 554 -28.83 -21.89 -25.20
C GLN A 554 -29.79 -22.96 -25.68
N ARG A 555 -29.39 -23.69 -26.74
CA ARG A 555 -30.21 -24.74 -27.34
C ARG A 555 -29.34 -25.85 -27.90
N THR A 556 -29.76 -27.10 -27.70
CA THR A 556 -29.02 -28.29 -28.13
C THR A 556 -29.84 -29.17 -29.07
N GLY A 557 -29.15 -29.97 -29.88
CA GLY A 557 -29.81 -31.01 -30.69
C GLY A 557 -30.44 -30.51 -31.99
N LEU A 558 -30.01 -29.37 -32.53
CA LEU A 558 -30.49 -28.87 -33.82
C LEU A 558 -29.87 -29.67 -34.96
N THR A 559 -30.65 -29.96 -36.00
CA THR A 559 -30.10 -30.36 -37.31
C THR A 559 -29.53 -29.14 -38.04
N LEU A 560 -28.69 -29.35 -39.05
CA LEU A 560 -28.15 -28.24 -39.84
C LEU A 560 -29.26 -27.43 -40.53
N ALA A 561 -30.28 -28.09 -41.07
CA ALA A 561 -31.41 -27.44 -41.72
C ALA A 561 -32.19 -26.55 -40.73
N GLN A 562 -32.42 -27.02 -39.50
CA GLN A 562 -33.09 -26.22 -38.47
C GLN A 562 -32.28 -25.00 -38.04
N LEU A 563 -30.95 -25.13 -37.96
CA LEU A 563 -30.04 -24.03 -37.64
C LEU A 563 -30.07 -22.91 -38.69
N THR A 564 -30.18 -23.25 -39.97
CA THR A 564 -30.07 -22.29 -41.10
C THR A 564 -31.41 -21.85 -41.70
N GLN A 565 -32.54 -22.37 -41.19
CA GLN A 565 -33.87 -22.16 -41.80
C GLN A 565 -34.35 -20.70 -41.76
N SER A 566 -34.17 -20.00 -40.63
CA SER A 566 -34.67 -18.64 -40.41
C SER A 566 -33.84 -17.91 -39.36
N PRO A 567 -33.96 -16.58 -39.24
CA PRO A 567 -33.33 -15.84 -38.15
C PRO A 567 -33.79 -16.36 -36.78
N LEU A 568 -32.86 -16.32 -35.83
CA LEU A 568 -33.04 -16.71 -34.44
C LEU A 568 -32.99 -15.48 -33.54
N TYR A 569 -33.83 -15.49 -32.51
CA TYR A 569 -34.02 -14.42 -31.55
C TYR A 569 -33.87 -14.98 -30.13
N ILE A 570 -33.76 -14.09 -29.14
CA ILE A 570 -33.85 -14.46 -27.73
C ILE A 570 -35.03 -13.76 -27.07
N GLY A 571 -35.63 -14.39 -26.06
CA GLY A 571 -36.71 -13.78 -25.29
C GLY A 571 -36.92 -14.46 -23.93
N LEU A 572 -37.84 -13.90 -23.14
CA LEU A 572 -38.10 -14.32 -21.76
C LEU A 572 -39.58 -14.04 -21.40
N ALA A 573 -40.11 -14.80 -20.45
CA ALA A 573 -41.38 -14.47 -19.79
C ALA A 573 -41.24 -13.20 -18.93
N PHE A 574 -42.31 -12.40 -18.87
CA PHE A 574 -42.33 -11.21 -18.03
C PHE A 574 -42.26 -11.55 -16.53
N ALA A 575 -42.73 -12.74 -16.13
CA ALA A 575 -42.58 -13.24 -14.77
C ALA A 575 -41.11 -13.36 -14.32
N ASP A 576 -40.21 -13.64 -15.27
CA ASP A 576 -38.78 -13.84 -15.02
C ASP A 576 -37.96 -12.54 -15.17
N THR A 577 -38.58 -11.38 -15.41
CA THR A 577 -37.89 -10.07 -15.34
C THR A 577 -37.95 -9.50 -13.91
N PRO A 578 -36.97 -8.68 -13.48
CA PRO A 578 -37.06 -7.96 -12.21
C PRO A 578 -38.26 -7.02 -12.20
N ASN A 579 -38.88 -6.83 -11.05
CA ASN A 579 -39.85 -5.75 -10.88
C ASN A 579 -39.08 -4.42 -10.80
N ALA A 580 -38.93 -3.76 -11.95
CA ALA A 580 -38.12 -2.56 -12.09
C ALA A 580 -38.93 -1.28 -11.84
N SER A 581 -38.31 -0.23 -11.29
CA SER A 581 -38.95 1.08 -11.20
C SER A 581 -39.07 1.70 -12.59
N ILE A 582 -40.27 2.20 -12.92
CA ILE A 582 -40.59 2.92 -14.16
C ILE A 582 -40.81 4.43 -13.92
N ALA A 583 -40.85 4.84 -12.66
CA ALA A 583 -40.86 6.24 -12.22
C ALA A 583 -40.26 6.39 -10.81
N SER A 584 -39.90 7.61 -10.43
CA SER A 584 -39.57 7.95 -9.04
C SER A 584 -40.84 7.96 -8.18
N GLY A 585 -40.72 7.60 -6.89
CA GLY A 585 -41.85 7.66 -5.97
C GLY A 585 -41.65 6.84 -4.69
N ASN A 586 -42.75 6.52 -4.04
CA ASN A 586 -42.77 5.69 -2.85
C ASN A 586 -42.84 4.20 -3.21
N TRP A 587 -42.13 3.33 -2.49
CA TRP A 587 -42.12 1.89 -2.72
C TRP A 587 -43.53 1.26 -2.74
N ASN A 588 -44.45 1.74 -1.90
CA ASN A 588 -45.83 1.22 -1.82
C ASN A 588 -46.74 1.68 -2.96
N ASN A 589 -46.27 2.52 -3.90
CA ASN A 589 -47.04 2.91 -5.06
C ASN A 589 -46.89 1.89 -6.19
N ALA A 590 -47.87 1.00 -6.37
CA ALA A 590 -47.87 -0.01 -7.43
C ALA A 590 -47.64 0.57 -8.85
N ALA A 591 -48.03 1.83 -9.10
CA ALA A 591 -47.90 2.46 -10.41
C ALA A 591 -46.45 2.82 -10.80
N ILE A 592 -45.50 2.85 -9.84
CA ILE A 592 -44.08 3.11 -10.15
C ILE A 592 -43.31 1.85 -10.55
N TRP A 593 -43.96 0.69 -10.52
CA TRP A 593 -43.32 -0.61 -10.72
C TRP A 593 -43.74 -1.24 -12.04
N SER A 594 -42.78 -1.80 -12.77
CA SER A 594 -42.98 -2.38 -14.11
C SER A 594 -44.05 -3.46 -14.15
N LYS A 595 -44.25 -4.21 -13.06
CA LYS A 595 -45.26 -5.28 -12.96
C LYS A 595 -46.63 -4.79 -12.51
N GLY A 596 -46.79 -3.49 -12.21
CA GLY A 596 -48.05 -2.89 -11.79
C GLY A 596 -48.51 -3.29 -10.38
N ASN A 597 -47.63 -3.91 -9.59
CA ASN A 597 -47.84 -4.30 -8.19
C ASN A 597 -46.68 -3.82 -7.31
N VAL A 598 -46.96 -3.64 -6.02
CA VAL A 598 -45.91 -3.41 -5.01
C VAL A 598 -45.01 -4.65 -4.93
N PRO A 599 -43.67 -4.48 -4.90
CA PRO A 599 -42.75 -5.59 -4.77
C PRO A 599 -43.02 -6.44 -3.53
N ASN A 600 -42.76 -7.73 -3.68
CA ASN A 600 -42.95 -8.73 -2.62
C ASN A 600 -41.77 -9.71 -2.53
N CYS A 601 -41.79 -10.56 -1.51
CA CYS A 601 -40.73 -11.51 -1.17
C CYS A 601 -40.31 -12.51 -2.27
N ASN A 602 -41.10 -12.68 -3.34
CA ASN A 602 -40.74 -13.58 -4.45
C ASN A 602 -40.05 -12.85 -5.61
N GLU A 603 -40.02 -11.52 -5.58
CA GLU A 603 -39.58 -10.69 -6.70
C GLU A 603 -38.18 -10.13 -6.45
N ILE A 604 -37.32 -10.27 -7.46
CA ILE A 604 -36.11 -9.47 -7.56
C ILE A 604 -36.52 -8.08 -8.06
N VAL A 605 -36.01 -7.04 -7.40
CA VAL A 605 -36.36 -5.64 -7.65
C VAL A 605 -35.16 -4.90 -8.22
N SER A 606 -35.42 -3.97 -9.15
CA SER A 606 -34.38 -3.09 -9.69
C SER A 606 -34.84 -1.64 -9.65
N ILE A 607 -34.07 -0.75 -9.03
CA ILE A 607 -34.26 0.69 -9.15
C ILE A 607 -33.46 1.15 -10.35
N ALA A 608 -34.15 1.64 -11.38
CA ALA A 608 -33.55 2.06 -12.64
C ALA A 608 -32.78 3.40 -12.51
N PRO A 609 -31.86 3.71 -13.45
CA PRO A 609 -31.16 5.01 -13.49
C PRO A 609 -32.14 6.19 -13.50
N ASN A 610 -31.75 7.30 -12.85
CA ASN A 610 -32.54 8.52 -12.67
C ASN A 610 -33.83 8.39 -11.83
N HIS A 611 -34.12 7.20 -11.28
CA HIS A 611 -35.25 7.02 -10.37
C HIS A 611 -34.81 7.09 -8.91
N THR A 612 -35.59 7.81 -8.10
CA THR A 612 -35.50 7.77 -6.63
C THR A 612 -36.70 7.04 -6.07
N VAL A 613 -36.45 5.92 -5.39
CA VAL A 613 -37.49 5.17 -4.66
C VAL A 613 -37.31 5.42 -3.17
N SER A 614 -38.39 5.86 -2.52
CA SER A 614 -38.42 6.20 -1.10
C SER A 614 -39.17 5.15 -0.27
N ILE A 615 -38.64 4.88 0.93
CA ILE A 615 -39.27 4.06 1.98
C ILE A 615 -39.60 4.99 3.16
N ASN A 616 -40.87 5.05 3.55
CA ASN A 616 -41.35 5.88 4.66
C ASN A 616 -42.46 5.22 5.50
N SER A 617 -42.83 3.98 5.19
CA SER A 617 -43.88 3.22 5.87
C SER A 617 -43.43 1.77 6.04
N ALA A 618 -44.09 1.01 6.92
CA ALA A 618 -43.69 -0.36 7.22
C ALA A 618 -44.33 -1.40 6.27
N GLY A 619 -43.79 -2.63 6.25
CA GLY A 619 -44.30 -3.79 5.51
C GLY A 619 -43.70 -3.97 4.12
N ASN A 620 -42.51 -3.41 3.84
CA ASN A 620 -41.88 -3.54 2.52
C ASN A 620 -40.91 -4.72 2.46
N SER A 621 -40.97 -5.49 1.37
CA SER A 621 -40.07 -6.62 1.18
C SER A 621 -39.78 -6.90 -0.29
N CYS A 622 -38.63 -7.50 -0.55
CA CYS A 622 -38.30 -8.11 -1.83
C CYS A 622 -37.38 -9.31 -1.64
N LYS A 623 -37.26 -10.15 -2.69
CA LYS A 623 -36.30 -11.25 -2.69
C LYS A 623 -34.86 -10.74 -2.72
N GLY A 624 -34.57 -9.81 -3.62
CA GLY A 624 -33.26 -9.20 -3.82
C GLY A 624 -33.44 -7.83 -4.47
N LEU A 625 -32.45 -6.95 -4.33
CA LEU A 625 -32.56 -5.57 -4.79
C LEU A 625 -31.27 -5.11 -5.47
N THR A 626 -31.40 -4.52 -6.66
CA THR A 626 -30.32 -3.78 -7.31
C THR A 626 -30.70 -2.31 -7.42
N VAL A 627 -29.85 -1.43 -6.88
CA VAL A 627 -29.91 0.01 -7.15
C VAL A 627 -28.96 0.28 -8.30
N SER A 628 -29.49 0.50 -9.51
CA SER A 628 -28.67 0.69 -10.71
C SER A 628 -27.85 1.98 -10.64
N LEU A 629 -26.79 2.08 -11.43
CA LEU A 629 -26.00 3.32 -11.55
C LEU A 629 -26.91 4.50 -11.91
N GLY A 630 -26.83 5.58 -11.15
CA GLY A 630 -27.72 6.75 -11.26
C GLY A 630 -29.11 6.59 -10.65
N GLY A 631 -29.46 5.42 -10.12
CA GLY A 631 -30.66 5.20 -9.30
C GLY A 631 -30.41 5.47 -7.82
N LYS A 632 -31.46 5.75 -7.04
CA LYS A 632 -31.38 6.03 -5.60
C LYS A 632 -32.45 5.25 -4.81
N LEU A 633 -32.02 4.55 -3.76
CA LEU A 633 -32.88 4.09 -2.67
C LEU A 633 -32.72 5.03 -1.48
N SER A 634 -33.82 5.65 -1.04
CA SER A 634 -33.84 6.54 0.13
C SER A 634 -34.73 5.95 1.21
N VAL A 635 -34.13 5.52 2.32
CA VAL A 635 -34.83 5.02 3.52
C VAL A 635 -34.90 6.17 4.52
N SER A 636 -36.07 6.83 4.58
CA SER A 636 -36.32 8.00 5.43
C SER A 636 -37.35 7.72 6.54
N GLY A 637 -37.78 6.47 6.66
CA GLY A 637 -38.70 5.96 7.68
C GLY A 637 -39.09 4.51 7.36
N GLY A 638 -40.06 3.95 8.08
CA GLY A 638 -40.58 2.61 7.79
C GLY A 638 -39.54 1.48 7.89
N ASP A 639 -39.77 0.40 7.15
CA ASP A 639 -38.84 -0.72 7.01
C ASP A 639 -38.75 -1.27 5.58
N LEU A 640 -37.64 -1.93 5.26
CA LEU A 640 -37.48 -2.73 4.04
C LEU A 640 -36.69 -4.00 4.38
N VAL A 641 -37.23 -5.15 3.99
CA VAL A 641 -36.55 -6.46 4.07
C VAL A 641 -36.09 -6.90 2.67
N VAL A 642 -34.79 -7.05 2.48
CA VAL A 642 -34.17 -7.65 1.28
C VAL A 642 -33.77 -9.08 1.61
N GLY A 643 -34.41 -10.06 0.96
CA GLY A 643 -34.28 -11.48 1.28
C GLY A 643 -35.27 -11.89 2.36
N CYS A 644 -36.27 -12.72 2.02
CA CYS A 644 -37.33 -13.07 2.98
C CYS A 644 -37.22 -14.48 3.56
N THR A 645 -36.58 -15.40 2.84
CA THR A 645 -36.57 -16.83 3.19
C THR A 645 -35.22 -17.28 3.71
N ASP A 646 -34.17 -16.92 2.97
CA ASP A 646 -32.79 -17.36 3.20
C ASP A 646 -31.89 -16.13 3.43
N ASN A 647 -30.77 -16.34 4.12
CA ASN A 647 -29.76 -15.33 4.41
C ASN A 647 -28.65 -15.33 3.35
N ASN A 648 -29.04 -15.38 2.08
CA ASN A 648 -28.14 -15.48 0.92
C ASN A 648 -28.52 -14.53 -0.23
N ASN A 649 -29.39 -13.56 0.02
CA ASN A 649 -29.84 -12.60 -1.00
C ASN A 649 -29.00 -11.32 -0.99
N THR A 650 -28.79 -10.74 -2.17
CA THR A 650 -27.92 -9.56 -2.30
C THR A 650 -28.73 -8.27 -2.45
N LEU A 651 -28.34 -7.25 -1.67
CA LEU A 651 -28.55 -5.84 -1.99
C LEU A 651 -27.33 -5.33 -2.77
N ASN A 652 -27.50 -5.13 -4.07
CA ASN A 652 -26.44 -4.64 -4.95
C ASN A 652 -26.60 -3.12 -5.15
N VAL A 653 -25.64 -2.34 -4.67
CA VAL A 653 -25.66 -0.88 -4.71
C VAL A 653 -24.67 -0.39 -5.78
N LEU A 654 -25.18 -0.11 -6.98
CA LEU A 654 -24.42 0.50 -8.07
C LEU A 654 -24.65 2.02 -8.17
N GLY A 655 -25.77 2.49 -7.62
CA GLY A 655 -26.13 3.91 -7.50
C GLY A 655 -25.99 4.41 -6.06
N VAL A 656 -27.07 5.02 -5.54
CA VAL A 656 -27.08 5.63 -4.21
C VAL A 656 -27.96 4.84 -3.25
N LEU A 657 -27.39 4.39 -2.13
CA LEU A 657 -28.11 3.97 -0.93
C LEU A 657 -28.02 5.10 0.11
N GLU A 658 -29.16 5.62 0.54
CA GLU A 658 -29.24 6.64 1.58
C GLU A 658 -30.20 6.19 2.69
N VAL A 659 -29.70 6.11 3.92
CA VAL A 659 -30.49 5.77 5.11
C VAL A 659 -30.40 6.91 6.11
N THR A 660 -31.50 7.64 6.29
CA THR A 660 -31.59 8.78 7.23
C THR A 660 -32.47 8.46 8.44
N ALA A 661 -33.38 7.49 8.32
CA ALA A 661 -34.23 6.95 9.37
C ALA A 661 -34.80 5.57 8.95
N GLY A 662 -35.66 4.95 9.76
CA GLY A 662 -36.25 3.65 9.44
C GLY A 662 -35.31 2.46 9.65
N THR A 663 -35.67 1.29 9.14
CA THR A 663 -34.88 0.05 9.26
C THR A 663 -34.74 -0.67 7.91
N LEU A 664 -33.51 -0.92 7.49
CA LEU A 664 -33.17 -1.75 6.33
C LEU A 664 -32.61 -3.09 6.82
N ASN A 665 -33.36 -4.17 6.64
CA ASN A 665 -32.91 -5.53 6.93
C ASN A 665 -32.46 -6.21 5.63
N VAL A 666 -31.24 -6.74 5.61
CA VAL A 666 -30.66 -7.46 4.47
C VAL A 666 -30.30 -8.86 4.93
N ASN A 667 -31.14 -9.83 4.58
CA ASN A 667 -30.91 -11.26 4.81
C ASN A 667 -30.03 -11.80 3.67
N GLY A 668 -28.74 -11.53 3.81
CA GLY A 668 -27.68 -11.95 2.90
C GLY A 668 -26.53 -10.95 2.94
N ASN A 669 -26.26 -10.28 1.83
CA ASN A 669 -25.11 -9.38 1.73
C ASN A 669 -25.41 -8.04 1.06
N ILE A 670 -24.65 -7.01 1.45
CA ILE A 670 -24.58 -5.73 0.76
C ILE A 670 -23.30 -5.71 -0.07
N SER A 671 -23.43 -5.47 -1.37
CA SER A 671 -22.30 -5.30 -2.28
C SER A 671 -22.39 -3.95 -2.96
N THR A 672 -21.38 -3.10 -2.78
CA THR A 672 -21.28 -1.84 -3.52
C THR A 672 -20.33 -1.98 -4.72
N SER A 673 -20.37 -1.03 -5.65
CA SER A 673 -19.44 -0.95 -6.78
C SER A 673 -18.73 0.39 -6.86
N PHE A 674 -17.68 0.47 -7.68
CA PHE A 674 -17.09 1.75 -8.06
C PHE A 674 -18.16 2.72 -8.59
N GLY A 675 -18.11 3.99 -8.19
CA GLY A 675 -19.12 5.02 -8.50
C GLY A 675 -20.43 4.96 -7.70
N SER A 676 -20.57 4.03 -6.74
CA SER A 676 -21.72 3.98 -5.84
C SER A 676 -21.54 4.87 -4.61
N VAL A 677 -22.66 5.31 -4.03
CA VAL A 677 -22.68 6.05 -2.76
C VAL A 677 -23.44 5.24 -1.72
N PHE A 678 -22.81 4.98 -0.59
CA PHE A 678 -23.43 4.37 0.58
C PHE A 678 -23.42 5.37 1.75
N SER A 679 -24.58 5.97 2.02
CA SER A 679 -24.77 6.96 3.07
C SER A 679 -25.68 6.46 4.18
N GLN A 680 -25.25 6.63 5.43
CA GLN A 680 -26.04 6.42 6.63
C GLN A 680 -25.83 7.61 7.58
N SER A 681 -26.88 8.40 7.77
CA SER A 681 -26.91 9.53 8.72
C SER A 681 -27.90 9.32 9.87
N GLY A 682 -28.68 8.24 9.82
CA GLY A 682 -29.60 7.80 10.87
C GLY A 682 -30.16 6.42 10.58
N GLY A 683 -31.22 6.02 11.29
CA GLY A 683 -31.88 4.72 11.09
C GLY A 683 -31.00 3.50 11.42
N ASN A 684 -31.53 2.32 11.14
CA ASN A 684 -30.87 1.03 11.34
C ASN A 684 -30.64 0.33 10.00
N ILE A 685 -29.46 -0.26 9.84
CA ILE A 685 -29.17 -1.23 8.77
C ILE A 685 -28.75 -2.51 9.47
N ASN A 686 -29.48 -3.59 9.28
CA ASN A 686 -29.14 -4.90 9.82
C ASN A 686 -28.80 -5.82 8.65
N VAL A 687 -27.63 -6.44 8.68
CA VAL A 687 -27.17 -7.37 7.65
C VAL A 687 -26.90 -8.71 8.30
N ASP A 688 -27.63 -9.72 7.85
CA ASP A 688 -27.48 -11.09 8.31
C ASP A 688 -27.19 -12.02 7.12
N GLY A 689 -25.93 -12.40 6.98
CA GLY A 689 -25.47 -13.32 5.94
C GLY A 689 -25.42 -14.78 6.39
N ASN A 690 -25.89 -15.11 7.59
CA ASN A 690 -25.82 -16.45 8.15
C ASN A 690 -27.21 -16.89 8.62
N SER A 691 -27.69 -18.03 8.13
CA SER A 691 -28.97 -18.63 8.55
C SER A 691 -28.78 -19.79 9.53
N GLY A 692 -27.55 -20.04 9.97
CA GLY A 692 -27.13 -21.26 10.68
C GLY A 692 -26.89 -22.47 9.76
N ASN A 693 -27.20 -22.37 8.46
CA ASN A 693 -26.96 -23.41 7.46
C ASN A 693 -26.24 -22.84 6.24
N ALA A 694 -25.08 -23.41 5.89
CA ALA A 694 -24.23 -22.94 4.78
C ALA A 694 -24.94 -22.87 3.41
N ALA A 695 -25.94 -23.72 3.15
CA ALA A 695 -26.68 -23.71 1.88
C ALA A 695 -27.62 -22.50 1.72
N THR A 696 -28.11 -21.97 2.85
CA THR A 696 -29.05 -20.85 2.94
C THR A 696 -28.39 -19.59 3.49
N SER A 697 -27.05 -19.57 3.55
CA SER A 697 -26.21 -18.44 3.96
C SER A 697 -25.44 -17.87 2.77
N VAL A 698 -24.83 -16.70 2.96
CA VAL A 698 -23.91 -16.10 1.98
C VAL A 698 -22.79 -17.09 1.66
N PRO A 699 -22.52 -17.38 0.36
CA PRO A 699 -21.57 -18.42 -0.02
C PRO A 699 -20.12 -18.02 0.27
N ASN A 700 -19.26 -19.03 0.46
CA ASN A 700 -17.82 -18.83 0.59
C ASN A 700 -17.25 -18.02 -0.59
N GLY A 701 -16.42 -17.01 -0.29
CA GLY A 701 -15.84 -16.10 -1.28
C GLY A 701 -16.63 -14.80 -1.42
N THR A 702 -17.85 -14.73 -0.90
CA THR A 702 -18.65 -13.50 -0.83
C THR A 702 -18.54 -12.88 0.56
N ARG A 703 -18.45 -11.54 0.65
CA ARG A 703 -18.42 -10.82 1.92
C ARG A 703 -19.84 -10.44 2.33
N ILE A 704 -20.11 -10.36 3.64
CA ILE A 704 -21.43 -9.90 4.12
C ILE A 704 -21.65 -8.43 3.76
N ILE A 705 -20.63 -7.59 3.96
CA ILE A 705 -20.61 -6.20 3.49
C ILE A 705 -19.31 -5.97 2.73
N ASN A 706 -19.43 -5.62 1.45
CA ASN A 706 -18.30 -5.21 0.61
C ASN A 706 -18.47 -3.77 0.14
N ILE A 707 -17.49 -2.92 0.46
CA ILE A 707 -17.50 -1.49 0.16
C ILE A 707 -16.37 -1.16 -0.82
N ILE A 708 -16.72 -0.58 -1.97
CA ILE A 708 -15.79 -0.19 -3.02
C ILE A 708 -15.95 1.31 -3.29
N PRO A 709 -15.39 2.19 -2.45
CA PRO A 709 -15.47 3.63 -2.68
C PRO A 709 -14.58 4.07 -3.85
N GLU A 710 -15.03 5.08 -4.58
CA GLU A 710 -14.25 5.79 -5.61
C GLU A 710 -13.58 7.06 -5.04
N ASP A 711 -14.20 7.68 -4.05
CA ASP A 711 -13.77 8.92 -3.41
C ASP A 711 -14.27 9.00 -1.95
N SER A 712 -14.01 10.14 -1.29
CA SER A 712 -14.42 10.37 0.10
C SER A 712 -15.95 10.51 0.29
N GLU A 713 -16.70 10.80 -0.78
CA GLU A 713 -18.16 10.95 -0.73
C GLU A 713 -18.90 9.63 -0.98
N SER A 714 -18.21 8.66 -1.58
CA SER A 714 -18.72 7.30 -1.87
C SER A 714 -19.17 6.53 -0.63
N LEU A 715 -18.64 6.88 0.56
CA LEU A 715 -19.08 6.33 1.84
C LEU A 715 -19.22 7.46 2.86
N ASN A 716 -20.43 7.62 3.39
CA ASN A 716 -20.76 8.68 4.34
C ASN A 716 -21.55 8.13 5.54
N TRP A 717 -20.84 7.76 6.61
CA TRP A 717 -21.41 7.22 7.84
C TRP A 717 -21.28 8.24 8.96
N THR A 718 -22.33 9.03 9.13
CA THR A 718 -22.36 10.17 10.06
C THR A 718 -23.33 9.97 11.23
N GLY A 719 -24.20 8.97 11.15
CA GLY A 719 -25.21 8.66 12.17
C GLY A 719 -25.90 7.32 11.91
N GLY A 720 -26.71 6.86 12.86
CA GLY A 720 -27.41 5.57 12.76
C GLY A 720 -26.59 4.38 13.23
N ILE A 721 -27.18 3.18 13.13
CA ILE A 721 -26.58 1.92 13.56
C ILE A 721 -26.50 0.95 12.38
N LEU A 722 -25.31 0.43 12.09
CA LEU A 722 -25.08 -0.69 11.18
C LEU A 722 -24.80 -1.95 12.00
N THR A 723 -25.72 -2.91 12.02
CA THR A 723 -25.58 -4.18 12.72
C THR A 723 -25.21 -5.30 11.74
N ILE A 724 -24.11 -5.99 11.99
CA ILE A 724 -23.83 -7.30 11.37
C ILE A 724 -24.30 -8.35 12.37
N VAL A 725 -25.41 -9.02 12.07
CA VAL A 725 -26.14 -9.84 13.04
C VAL A 725 -25.33 -11.07 13.45
N ASP A 726 -24.77 -11.77 12.46
CA ASP A 726 -24.07 -13.03 12.67
C ASP A 726 -22.73 -13.10 11.92
N PRO A 727 -21.73 -13.83 12.44
CA PRO A 727 -20.49 -14.08 11.72
C PRO A 727 -20.75 -14.89 10.45
N HIS A 728 -19.80 -14.85 9.51
CA HIS A 728 -19.92 -15.60 8.26
C HIS A 728 -20.01 -17.13 8.51
N ALA A 729 -20.95 -17.80 7.83
CA ALA A 729 -21.20 -19.24 7.97
C ALA A 729 -20.07 -20.14 7.40
N SER A 730 -19.24 -19.59 6.53
CA SER A 730 -18.10 -20.30 5.92
C SER A 730 -17.07 -20.77 6.94
N THR A 731 -16.56 -21.97 6.73
CA THR A 731 -15.45 -22.55 7.49
C THR A 731 -14.09 -22.00 7.07
N THR A 732 -13.99 -21.41 5.87
CA THR A 732 -12.80 -20.67 5.41
C THR A 732 -12.87 -19.20 5.84
N ALA A 733 -11.71 -18.57 5.99
CA ALA A 733 -11.62 -17.15 6.36
C ALA A 733 -12.36 -16.26 5.36
N ASN A 734 -13.44 -15.61 5.82
CA ASN A 734 -14.20 -14.63 5.07
C ASN A 734 -14.43 -13.39 5.93
N ASP A 735 -14.46 -12.24 5.28
CA ASP A 735 -14.73 -10.96 5.95
C ASP A 735 -16.24 -10.73 6.04
N VAL A 736 -16.70 -10.29 7.22
CA VAL A 736 -18.05 -9.76 7.37
C VAL A 736 -18.14 -8.31 6.93
N LEU A 737 -17.03 -7.56 7.04
CA LEU A 737 -16.89 -6.20 6.55
C LEU A 737 -15.55 -6.06 5.83
N ARG A 738 -15.61 -5.62 4.58
CA ARG A 738 -14.42 -5.36 3.77
C ARG A 738 -14.53 -4.06 3.00
N ILE A 739 -13.43 -3.32 2.96
CA ILE A 739 -13.20 -2.26 1.98
C ILE A 739 -12.26 -2.78 0.88
N ASP A 740 -12.59 -2.51 -0.39
CA ASP A 740 -11.83 -2.92 -1.58
C ASP A 740 -11.55 -1.74 -2.54
N GLY A 741 -11.94 -0.52 -2.17
CA GLY A 741 -11.70 0.70 -2.97
C GLY A 741 -10.22 1.10 -3.03
N ALA A 742 -9.84 1.81 -4.08
CA ALA A 742 -8.47 2.25 -4.31
C ALA A 742 -8.43 3.73 -4.66
N PHE A 743 -8.68 4.59 -3.66
CA PHE A 743 -8.48 6.03 -3.74
C PHE A 743 -7.63 6.54 -2.59
N ASP A 744 -6.84 7.57 -2.87
CA ASP A 744 -5.99 8.22 -1.87
C ASP A 744 -6.84 9.18 -1.02
N GLY A 745 -7.00 8.86 0.26
CA GLY A 745 -7.82 9.63 1.19
C GLY A 745 -8.61 8.76 2.18
N SER A 746 -9.39 9.42 3.03
CA SER A 746 -10.26 8.77 4.01
C SER A 746 -11.73 8.90 3.62
N VAL A 747 -12.47 7.80 3.74
CA VAL A 747 -13.94 7.81 3.72
C VAL A 747 -14.50 8.62 4.90
N ASN A 748 -15.70 9.17 4.75
CA ASN A 748 -16.31 9.99 5.79
C ASN A 748 -17.06 9.13 6.83
N VAL A 749 -16.38 8.76 7.92
CA VAL A 749 -16.98 8.07 9.07
C VAL A 749 -16.77 8.90 10.34
N THR A 750 -17.83 9.23 11.06
CA THR A 750 -17.76 10.04 12.28
C THR A 750 -18.13 9.24 13.53
N SER A 751 -17.87 9.80 14.71
CA SER A 751 -18.32 9.23 16.00
C SER A 751 -19.85 9.30 16.20
N GLY A 752 -20.60 9.91 15.28
CA GLY A 752 -22.07 9.87 15.30
C GLY A 752 -22.63 8.53 14.81
N HIS A 753 -21.87 7.79 13.99
CA HIS A 753 -22.26 6.46 13.49
C HIS A 753 -21.87 5.36 14.48
N THR A 754 -22.66 4.29 14.54
CA THR A 754 -22.33 3.08 15.31
C THR A 754 -22.31 1.86 14.42
N ILE A 755 -21.23 1.09 14.48
CA ILE A 755 -21.21 -0.28 13.96
C ILE A 755 -21.32 -1.27 15.13
N ARG A 756 -22.21 -2.25 14.97
CA ARG A 756 -22.49 -3.27 15.96
C ARG A 756 -22.21 -4.66 15.37
N PHE A 757 -21.42 -5.47 16.08
CA PHE A 757 -21.15 -6.87 15.73
C PHE A 757 -21.94 -7.77 16.68
N GLY A 758 -22.91 -8.49 16.14
CA GLY A 758 -23.97 -9.13 16.90
C GLY A 758 -25.15 -8.17 17.16
N ASP A 759 -26.35 -8.69 17.30
CA ASP A 759 -27.56 -7.93 17.65
C ASP A 759 -27.97 -8.06 19.13
N GLY A 760 -27.22 -8.84 19.90
CA GLY A 760 -27.52 -9.17 21.31
C GLY A 760 -28.57 -10.27 21.47
N VAL A 761 -29.06 -10.87 20.38
CA VAL A 761 -30.16 -11.86 20.41
C VAL A 761 -29.78 -13.14 19.66
N SER A 762 -29.26 -13.04 18.43
CA SER A 762 -28.96 -14.19 17.59
C SER A 762 -27.84 -15.06 18.17
N ALA A 763 -28.11 -16.36 18.28
CA ALA A 763 -27.19 -17.35 18.84
C ALA A 763 -26.42 -18.15 17.77
N GLN A 764 -26.47 -17.72 16.50
CA GLN A 764 -25.92 -18.52 15.42
C GLN A 764 -24.40 -18.58 15.45
N SER A 765 -23.83 -19.77 15.24
CA SER A 765 -22.37 -19.93 15.25
C SER A 765 -21.72 -19.39 13.98
N GLY A 766 -20.54 -18.80 14.12
CA GLY A 766 -19.64 -18.54 13.00
C GLY A 766 -19.01 -19.83 12.48
N GLY A 767 -18.85 -19.96 11.17
CA GLY A 767 -18.30 -21.17 10.57
C GLY A 767 -16.80 -21.37 10.84
N ASN A 768 -16.07 -20.28 11.06
CA ASN A 768 -14.61 -20.32 11.21
C ASN A 768 -14.16 -20.08 12.66
N ALA A 769 -13.40 -21.04 13.20
CA ALA A 769 -12.94 -21.06 14.58
C ALA A 769 -11.84 -20.06 14.97
N THR A 770 -11.30 -19.29 14.01
CA THR A 770 -10.28 -18.26 14.27
C THR A 770 -10.75 -16.83 13.95
N ASN A 771 -11.76 -16.66 13.09
CA ASN A 771 -12.06 -15.37 12.45
C ASN A 771 -13.33 -14.69 12.95
N GLY A 772 -14.38 -15.43 13.32
CA GLY A 772 -15.65 -14.85 13.77
C GLY A 772 -16.14 -13.68 12.91
N PHE A 773 -16.46 -12.54 13.53
CA PHE A 773 -16.73 -11.28 12.83
C PHE A 773 -15.41 -10.67 12.34
N ARG A 774 -14.84 -11.23 11.27
CA ARG A 774 -13.58 -10.74 10.71
C ARG A 774 -13.79 -9.49 9.89
N VAL A 775 -13.09 -8.41 10.25
CA VAL A 775 -13.09 -7.16 9.49
C VAL A 775 -11.77 -6.95 8.76
N ASN A 776 -11.88 -6.42 7.55
CA ASN A 776 -10.76 -5.93 6.77
C ASN A 776 -11.02 -4.47 6.40
N CYS A 777 -10.56 -3.57 7.26
CA CYS A 777 -10.72 -2.13 7.12
C CYS A 777 -9.65 -1.47 6.25
N TRP A 778 -8.89 -2.24 5.47
CA TRP A 778 -7.80 -1.74 4.63
C TRP A 778 -7.92 -2.26 3.19
N ALA A 779 -7.87 -1.35 2.21
CA ALA A 779 -7.59 -1.61 0.80
C ALA A 779 -6.35 -0.80 0.36
N THR A 780 -5.65 -1.22 -0.70
CA THR A 780 -4.34 -0.70 -1.17
C THR A 780 -3.99 0.70 -0.61
N VAL A 781 -4.72 1.74 -0.99
CA VAL A 781 -4.51 3.12 -0.49
C VAL A 781 -5.66 3.70 0.35
N THR A 782 -6.79 2.98 0.51
CA THR A 782 -7.98 3.45 1.23
C THR A 782 -8.20 2.68 2.52
N GLY A 783 -8.46 3.37 3.63
CA GLY A 783 -8.81 2.74 4.89
C GLY A 783 -10.18 3.16 5.42
N LEU A 784 -10.82 2.26 6.19
CA LEU A 784 -12.14 2.42 6.78
C LEU A 784 -12.02 2.61 8.31
N PRO A 785 -12.01 3.85 8.83
CA PRO A 785 -12.18 4.05 10.26
C PRO A 785 -13.60 3.64 10.67
N LEU A 786 -13.78 3.24 11.93
CA LEU A 786 -15.10 2.94 12.49
C LEU A 786 -15.59 4.11 13.35
N GLY A 787 -16.91 4.28 13.47
CA GLY A 787 -17.52 5.24 14.39
C GLY A 787 -17.42 4.74 15.83
N ASN A 788 -18.56 4.60 16.51
CA ASN A 788 -18.65 3.79 17.72
C ASN A 788 -18.66 2.31 17.34
N VAL A 789 -18.01 1.47 18.13
CA VAL A 789 -17.98 0.01 17.97
C VAL A 789 -18.65 -0.64 19.17
N ILE A 790 -19.67 -1.45 18.91
CA ILE A 790 -20.31 -2.30 19.92
C ILE A 790 -20.11 -3.77 19.52
N VAL A 791 -19.67 -4.59 20.46
CA VAL A 791 -19.59 -6.05 20.29
C VAL A 791 -20.56 -6.71 21.26
N GLU A 792 -21.52 -7.45 20.71
CA GLU A 792 -22.53 -8.21 21.45
C GLU A 792 -22.14 -9.68 21.54
N GLY A 793 -22.50 -10.33 22.65
CA GLY A 793 -22.09 -11.71 22.95
C GLY A 793 -23.19 -12.66 23.40
N PRO A 794 -24.29 -12.80 22.65
CA PRO A 794 -25.25 -13.89 22.89
C PRO A 794 -24.58 -15.27 22.74
N GLU A 795 -25.18 -16.32 23.31
CA GLU A 795 -24.65 -17.70 23.25
C GLU A 795 -24.36 -18.14 21.81
N GLY A 796 -23.25 -18.82 21.54
CA GLY A 796 -22.88 -19.29 20.20
C GLY A 796 -21.37 -19.38 19.99
N THR A 797 -20.90 -20.34 19.19
CA THR A 797 -19.45 -20.52 18.99
C THR A 797 -18.93 -19.60 17.90
N ASN A 798 -17.66 -19.17 18.02
CA ASN A 798 -16.97 -18.35 17.02
C ASN A 798 -17.59 -16.96 16.77
N ARG A 799 -18.18 -16.36 17.80
CA ARG A 799 -18.80 -15.02 17.76
C ARG A 799 -17.90 -13.95 18.39
N TYR A 800 -16.68 -13.79 17.88
CA TYR A 800 -15.76 -12.76 18.34
C TYR A 800 -15.34 -11.83 17.20
N LEU A 801 -15.12 -10.56 17.50
CA LEU A 801 -14.62 -9.57 16.55
C LEU A 801 -13.12 -9.77 16.33
N THR A 802 -12.69 -9.93 15.08
CA THR A 802 -11.27 -9.93 14.71
C THR A 802 -11.00 -8.94 13.59
N SER A 803 -9.76 -8.51 13.44
CA SER A 803 -9.34 -7.68 12.31
C SER A 803 -8.11 -8.22 11.62
N THR A 804 -8.01 -7.96 10.31
CA THR A 804 -6.81 -8.26 9.52
C THR A 804 -5.69 -7.26 9.78
N TYR A 805 -6.06 -6.00 10.03
CA TYR A 805 -5.16 -4.87 10.20
C TYR A 805 -5.56 -4.05 11.44
N PRO A 806 -4.72 -3.09 11.88
CA PRO A 806 -5.08 -2.18 12.96
C PRO A 806 -6.39 -1.43 12.67
N VAL A 807 -7.15 -1.14 13.72
CA VAL A 807 -8.49 -0.52 13.59
C VAL A 807 -8.52 0.83 14.28
N PRO A 808 -8.65 1.93 13.51
CA PRO A 808 -9.06 3.23 14.03
C PRO A 808 -10.55 3.26 14.37
N VAL A 809 -10.86 3.74 15.57
CA VAL A 809 -12.19 3.91 16.12
C VAL A 809 -12.35 5.37 16.52
N ASN A 810 -13.17 6.11 15.78
CA ASN A 810 -13.40 7.55 15.97
C ASN A 810 -14.27 7.85 17.19
N GLY A 811 -15.11 6.89 17.60
CA GLY A 811 -15.99 6.97 18.76
C GLY A 811 -15.60 6.01 19.88
N ASP A 812 -16.61 5.51 20.59
CA ASP A 812 -16.45 4.63 21.75
C ASP A 812 -16.31 3.15 21.33
N LEU A 813 -15.57 2.36 22.12
CA LEU A 813 -15.50 0.90 22.04
C LEU A 813 -16.23 0.28 23.25
N THR A 814 -17.33 -0.43 23.00
CA THR A 814 -18.10 -1.13 24.02
C THR A 814 -18.12 -2.64 23.75
N ILE A 815 -17.75 -3.43 24.74
CA ILE A 815 -17.78 -4.90 24.69
C ILE A 815 -18.74 -5.39 25.77
N ASN A 816 -19.85 -5.97 25.34
CA ASN A 816 -20.94 -6.39 26.22
C ASN A 816 -20.72 -7.79 26.80
N ASN A 817 -21.65 -8.20 27.67
CA ASN A 817 -21.61 -9.50 28.32
C ASN A 817 -21.55 -10.65 27.30
N GLY A 818 -20.66 -11.62 27.54
CA GLY A 818 -20.41 -12.76 26.65
C GLY A 818 -19.66 -12.42 25.36
N ALA A 819 -19.39 -11.14 25.08
CA ALA A 819 -18.77 -10.69 23.84
C ALA A 819 -17.25 -10.79 23.94
N GLU A 820 -16.59 -11.06 22.81
CA GLU A 820 -15.13 -11.05 22.75
C GLU A 820 -14.63 -10.25 21.54
N CYS A 821 -13.68 -9.35 21.79
CA CYS A 821 -12.97 -8.56 20.77
C CYS A 821 -11.49 -8.93 20.78
N ARG A 822 -10.96 -9.39 19.64
CA ARG A 822 -9.57 -9.81 19.43
C ARG A 822 -8.94 -9.00 18.30
N ILE A 823 -8.52 -7.78 18.63
CA ILE A 823 -7.87 -6.87 17.69
C ILE A 823 -6.46 -6.59 18.18
N SER A 824 -5.46 -6.90 17.35
CA SER A 824 -4.04 -6.78 17.72
C SER A 824 -3.66 -5.35 18.12
N THR A 825 -4.08 -4.37 17.31
CA THR A 825 -3.85 -2.94 17.55
C THR A 825 -5.15 -2.13 17.38
N VAL A 826 -5.53 -1.39 18.42
CA VAL A 826 -6.69 -0.48 18.41
C VAL A 826 -6.20 0.96 18.58
N TYR A 827 -6.66 1.86 17.71
CA TYR A 827 -6.53 3.30 17.90
C TYR A 827 -7.89 3.88 18.24
N LEU A 828 -8.03 4.41 19.44
CA LEU A 828 -9.31 4.83 20.00
C LEU A 828 -9.30 6.34 20.24
N ASN A 829 -10.30 7.02 19.68
CA ASN A 829 -10.54 8.45 19.85
C ASN A 829 -11.75 8.75 20.77
N GLY A 830 -12.38 7.72 21.34
CA GLY A 830 -13.43 7.82 22.37
C GLY A 830 -13.12 7.01 23.64
N ASN A 831 -14.15 6.54 24.34
CA ASN A 831 -14.05 5.76 25.57
C ASN A 831 -13.99 4.25 25.29
N ALA A 832 -13.35 3.51 26.19
CA ALA A 832 -13.35 2.05 26.18
C ALA A 832 -14.13 1.52 27.40
N MET A 833 -15.16 0.70 27.14
CA MET A 833 -15.98 0.06 28.15
C MET A 833 -16.03 -1.45 27.92
N VAL A 834 -15.43 -2.21 28.83
CA VAL A 834 -15.56 -3.67 28.88
C VAL A 834 -16.52 -4.01 30.01
N ASN A 835 -17.74 -4.42 29.65
CA ASN A 835 -18.78 -4.77 30.62
C ASN A 835 -18.54 -6.14 31.25
N THR A 836 -19.26 -6.44 32.33
CA THR A 836 -19.20 -7.74 33.01
C THR A 836 -19.40 -8.87 32.00
N GLY A 837 -18.49 -9.84 32.00
CA GLY A 837 -18.48 -10.98 31.08
C GLY A 837 -17.96 -10.69 29.67
N GLY A 838 -17.67 -9.43 29.32
CA GLY A 838 -16.99 -9.05 28.09
C GLY A 838 -15.48 -9.28 28.14
N ILE A 839 -14.87 -9.57 26.99
CA ILE A 839 -13.44 -9.86 26.86
C ILE A 839 -12.80 -8.99 25.77
N LEU A 840 -11.80 -8.19 26.14
CA LEU A 840 -10.92 -7.48 25.22
C LEU A 840 -9.55 -8.15 25.17
N THR A 841 -9.10 -8.51 23.97
CA THR A 841 -7.76 -9.01 23.70
C THR A 841 -7.04 -8.10 22.71
N SER A 842 -5.94 -7.49 23.14
CA SER A 842 -5.06 -6.67 22.29
C SER A 842 -3.61 -7.07 22.50
N THR A 843 -3.03 -7.67 21.46
CA THR A 843 -1.73 -8.36 21.53
C THR A 843 -0.54 -7.44 21.27
N THR A 844 -0.75 -6.34 20.54
CA THR A 844 0.35 -5.47 20.08
C THR A 844 0.27 -4.10 20.71
N GLY A 845 -0.87 -3.40 20.68
CA GLY A 845 -0.95 -2.08 21.27
C GLY A 845 -2.35 -1.49 21.37
N PHE A 846 -2.57 -0.70 22.41
CA PHE A 846 -3.81 0.05 22.63
C PHE A 846 -3.50 1.54 22.72
N PHE A 847 -4.02 2.32 21.77
CA PHE A 847 -3.68 3.73 21.59
C PHE A 847 -4.89 4.61 21.94
N PHE A 848 -4.69 5.57 22.83
CA PHE A 848 -5.61 6.70 23.02
C PHE A 848 -5.13 7.85 22.13
N ALA A 849 -5.69 7.97 20.93
CA ALA A 849 -5.22 8.88 19.89
C ALA A 849 -6.29 9.13 18.82
N ASN A 850 -6.13 10.23 18.06
CA ASN A 850 -6.92 10.48 16.86
C ASN A 850 -6.16 9.93 15.64
N ALA A 851 -6.62 8.80 15.08
CA ALA A 851 -5.90 8.07 14.06
C ALA A 851 -6.60 8.08 12.70
N ARG A 852 -5.80 8.07 11.62
CA ARG A 852 -6.27 7.93 10.25
C ARG A 852 -5.34 7.04 9.44
N PHE A 853 -5.89 6.39 8.43
CA PHE A 853 -5.11 5.67 7.43
C PHE A 853 -4.34 6.63 6.53
N VAL A 854 -3.10 6.28 6.14
CA VAL A 854 -2.24 7.13 5.29
C VAL A 854 -1.81 6.43 3.99
N ASN A 855 -1.35 5.18 4.05
CA ASN A 855 -0.90 4.41 2.88
C ASN A 855 -0.85 2.91 3.20
N GLU A 856 -0.65 2.03 2.21
CA GLU A 856 -0.60 0.55 2.19
C GLU A 856 -0.21 -0.23 3.47
N SER A 857 0.45 0.36 4.46
CA SER A 857 0.67 -0.26 5.78
C SER A 857 0.76 0.70 6.98
N THR A 858 0.39 1.98 6.84
CA THR A 858 0.67 3.01 7.86
C THR A 858 -0.58 3.72 8.36
N VAL A 859 -0.90 3.53 9.64
CA VAL A 859 -1.82 4.40 10.38
C VAL A 859 -1.02 5.53 11.00
N ALA A 860 -1.32 6.78 10.62
CA ALA A 860 -0.81 7.94 11.34
C ALA A 860 -1.82 8.36 12.41
N PHE A 861 -1.31 8.94 13.47
CA PHE A 861 -2.14 9.41 14.57
C PHE A 861 -1.61 10.73 15.12
N GLY A 862 -2.55 11.62 15.44
CA GLY A 862 -2.31 12.86 16.17
C GLY A 862 -2.93 12.79 17.57
N PRO A 863 -2.78 13.84 18.38
CA PRO A 863 -3.37 13.88 19.71
C PRO A 863 -4.90 13.88 19.62
N SER A 864 -5.55 13.04 20.43
CA SER A 864 -6.98 13.17 20.68
C SER A 864 -7.26 14.39 21.55
N LEU A 865 -8.29 15.18 21.21
CA LEU A 865 -8.75 16.29 22.05
C LEU A 865 -9.96 15.90 22.92
N ASN A 866 -10.46 14.69 22.75
CA ASN A 866 -11.62 14.19 23.49
C ASN A 866 -11.19 13.79 24.91
N LEU A 867 -12.08 13.97 25.88
CA LEU A 867 -11.95 13.30 27.17
C LEU A 867 -12.12 11.80 26.93
N GLN A 868 -11.20 10.98 27.43
CA GLN A 868 -11.25 9.53 27.25
C GLN A 868 -11.18 8.80 28.58
N GLN A 869 -11.85 7.66 28.64
CA GLN A 869 -11.88 6.80 29.81
C GLN A 869 -11.67 5.33 29.41
N LEU A 870 -11.03 4.57 30.29
CA LEU A 870 -10.99 3.11 30.23
C LEU A 870 -11.70 2.55 31.45
N THR A 871 -12.81 1.84 31.23
CA THR A 871 -13.55 1.14 32.28
C THR A 871 -13.53 -0.35 31.99
N ASN A 872 -13.07 -1.15 32.96
CA ASN A 872 -12.99 -2.60 32.86
C ASN A 872 -13.76 -3.28 33.99
N ASN A 873 -14.98 -3.71 33.69
CA ASN A 873 -15.80 -4.59 34.53
C ASN A 873 -15.72 -6.06 34.11
N GLY A 874 -15.00 -6.36 33.02
CA GLY A 874 -14.83 -7.70 32.45
C GLY A 874 -13.36 -8.14 32.46
N ILE A 875 -12.91 -8.71 31.34
CA ILE A 875 -11.54 -9.19 31.17
C ILE A 875 -10.84 -8.38 30.08
N ILE A 876 -9.69 -7.81 30.42
CA ILE A 876 -8.72 -7.28 29.46
C ILE A 876 -7.46 -8.12 29.55
N ARG A 877 -6.95 -8.60 28.40
CA ARG A 877 -5.79 -9.48 28.33
C ARG A 877 -4.91 -9.22 27.10
N ASN A 878 -3.61 -9.40 27.26
CA ASN A 878 -2.66 -9.22 26.16
C ASN A 878 -2.50 -10.47 25.27
N LEU A 879 -2.94 -11.64 25.73
CA LEU A 879 -2.87 -12.91 24.98
C LEU A 879 -4.13 -13.76 25.19
N THR A 880 -4.50 -14.53 24.18
CA THR A 880 -5.65 -15.46 24.26
C THR A 880 -5.36 -16.70 25.10
N ALA A 881 -4.09 -17.12 25.18
CA ALA A 881 -3.62 -18.21 26.00
C ALA A 881 -2.53 -17.69 26.95
N SER A 882 -2.65 -18.01 28.24
CA SER A 882 -1.68 -17.63 29.29
C SER A 882 -1.36 -16.13 29.32
N PRO A 883 -2.36 -15.25 29.57
CA PRO A 883 -2.14 -13.81 29.60
C PRO A 883 -1.18 -13.42 30.71
N THR A 884 -0.27 -12.48 30.40
CA THR A 884 0.77 -12.02 31.32
C THR A 884 0.51 -10.61 31.85
N ALA A 885 -0.39 -9.87 31.21
CA ALA A 885 -0.83 -8.53 31.58
C ALA A 885 -2.19 -8.20 30.93
N ASN A 886 -2.74 -7.03 31.23
CA ASN A 886 -3.93 -6.53 30.54
C ASN A 886 -3.60 -6.14 29.09
N PHE A 887 -2.50 -5.42 28.87
CA PHE A 887 -2.04 -5.05 27.52
C PHE A 887 -0.55 -5.34 27.33
N THR A 888 -0.11 -5.51 26.09
CA THR A 888 1.33 -5.54 25.78
C THR A 888 1.89 -4.12 25.85
N ASN A 889 1.36 -3.22 25.03
CA ASN A 889 1.77 -1.83 24.98
C ASN A 889 0.55 -0.91 25.10
N MET A 890 0.71 0.22 25.77
CA MET A 890 -0.27 1.30 25.78
C MET A 890 0.38 2.61 25.39
N VAL A 891 -0.29 3.35 24.52
CA VAL A 891 0.17 4.66 24.03
C VAL A 891 -0.88 5.70 24.35
N PHE A 892 -0.48 6.73 25.10
CA PHE A 892 -1.31 7.88 25.40
C PHE A 892 -0.83 9.08 24.57
N ASN A 893 -1.70 9.53 23.67
CA ASN A 893 -1.51 10.69 22.82
C ASN A 893 -2.81 11.51 22.82
N ASN A 894 -3.10 12.16 23.94
CA ASN A 894 -4.36 12.85 24.20
C ASN A 894 -4.08 14.28 24.67
N GLY A 895 -4.22 15.26 23.79
CA GLY A 895 -4.07 16.68 24.12
C GLY A 895 -5.23 17.30 24.91
N SER A 896 -6.23 16.51 25.35
CA SER A 896 -7.32 17.02 26.18
C SER A 896 -6.81 17.48 27.54
N THR A 897 -7.34 18.60 28.06
CA THR A 897 -6.99 19.10 29.40
C THR A 897 -7.40 18.13 30.52
N ALA A 898 -8.45 17.33 30.29
CA ALA A 898 -8.89 16.28 31.19
C ALA A 898 -8.03 15.01 31.10
N GLY A 899 -7.35 14.79 29.96
CA GLY A 899 -6.54 13.62 29.69
C GLY A 899 -7.35 12.32 29.59
N VAL A 900 -6.67 11.20 29.86
CA VAL A 900 -7.26 9.86 29.86
C VAL A 900 -7.42 9.36 31.30
N THR A 901 -8.62 8.92 31.68
CA THR A 901 -8.87 8.41 33.04
C THR A 901 -8.99 6.89 33.05
N LEU A 902 -8.20 6.23 33.91
CA LEU A 902 -8.33 4.80 34.15
C LEU A 902 -9.33 4.58 35.30
N ASN A 903 -10.47 3.96 34.99
CA ASN A 903 -11.51 3.61 35.96
C ASN A 903 -11.33 2.20 36.54
N SER A 904 -10.24 1.51 36.21
CA SER A 904 -9.92 0.16 36.68
C SER A 904 -8.40 -0.05 36.68
N PRO A 905 -7.86 -0.99 37.50
CA PRO A 905 -6.45 -1.37 37.42
C PRO A 905 -6.06 -1.89 36.04
N VAL A 906 -4.86 -1.52 35.59
CA VAL A 906 -4.30 -1.97 34.31
C VAL A 906 -2.82 -2.32 34.47
N SER A 907 -2.40 -3.44 33.89
CA SER A 907 -1.02 -3.89 33.83
C SER A 907 -0.52 -4.00 32.39
N LEU A 908 0.78 -3.73 32.19
CA LEU A 908 1.46 -3.82 30.89
C LEU A 908 2.60 -4.83 30.92
N SER A 909 2.73 -5.67 29.91
CA SER A 909 3.89 -6.57 29.78
C SER A 909 5.06 -5.97 28.99
N GLY A 910 4.82 -4.91 28.23
CA GLY A 910 5.81 -4.21 27.39
C GLY A 910 5.93 -2.74 27.78
N THR A 911 5.67 -1.84 26.82
CA THR A 911 6.00 -0.41 26.92
C THR A 911 4.77 0.46 27.21
N LEU A 912 4.93 1.38 28.16
CA LEU A 912 4.07 2.55 28.32
C LEU A 912 4.66 3.74 27.54
N THR A 913 3.91 4.29 26.59
CA THR A 913 4.35 5.47 25.82
C THR A 913 3.46 6.67 26.14
N LEU A 914 4.10 7.78 26.54
CA LEU A 914 3.46 9.06 26.84
C LEU A 914 3.92 10.13 25.85
N ASN A 915 3.13 10.34 24.78
CA ASN A 915 3.44 11.33 23.75
C ASN A 915 2.85 12.69 24.10
N GLU A 916 1.58 12.71 24.52
CA GLU A 916 0.83 13.92 24.85
C GLU A 916 -0.30 13.56 25.83
N GLY A 917 -0.58 14.43 26.80
CA GLY A 917 -1.71 14.28 27.72
C GLY A 917 -1.40 13.75 29.09
N LYS A 918 -2.31 14.03 30.02
CA LYS A 918 -2.27 13.46 31.37
C LYS A 918 -3.00 12.12 31.40
N VAL A 919 -2.48 11.17 32.17
CA VAL A 919 -3.19 9.91 32.48
C VAL A 919 -3.57 9.93 33.95
N ASN A 920 -4.86 10.00 34.25
CA ASN A 920 -5.36 10.02 35.62
C ASN A 920 -5.46 8.59 36.15
N THR A 921 -4.73 8.33 37.24
CA THR A 921 -4.73 7.06 37.95
C THR A 921 -5.08 7.29 39.42
N SER A 922 -5.42 6.23 40.13
CA SER A 922 -5.68 6.29 41.58
C SER A 922 -5.12 5.05 42.27
N ASN A 923 -5.15 5.03 43.60
CA ASN A 923 -4.74 3.84 44.35
C ASN A 923 -5.63 2.61 44.06
N THR A 924 -6.90 2.81 43.69
CA THR A 924 -7.80 1.73 43.28
C THR A 924 -7.66 1.38 41.81
N ASN A 925 -7.29 2.35 40.97
CA ASN A 925 -7.15 2.20 39.52
C ASN A 925 -5.69 2.42 39.10
N LEU A 926 -4.84 1.52 39.60
CA LEU A 926 -3.39 1.61 39.46
C LEU A 926 -2.95 1.15 38.06
N LEU A 927 -2.10 1.95 37.41
CA LEU A 927 -1.37 1.53 36.21
C LEU A 927 -0.05 0.88 36.64
N THR A 928 0.19 -0.36 36.19
CA THR A 928 1.41 -1.13 36.49
C THR A 928 2.18 -1.41 35.21
N VAL A 929 3.45 -0.99 35.14
CA VAL A 929 4.34 -1.26 34.01
C VAL A 929 5.28 -2.41 34.36
N GLY A 930 5.20 -3.48 33.58
CA GLY A 930 5.84 -4.76 33.87
C GLY A 930 4.86 -5.76 34.50
N THR A 931 5.22 -7.04 34.39
CA THR A 931 4.46 -8.17 34.92
C THR A 931 4.93 -8.52 36.33
N ALA A 932 4.32 -9.53 36.98
CA ALA A 932 4.77 -9.97 38.30
C ALA A 932 6.24 -10.49 38.34
N THR A 933 6.84 -10.80 37.17
CA THR A 933 8.18 -11.39 37.09
C THR A 933 9.16 -10.62 36.20
N VAL A 934 8.67 -9.82 35.25
CA VAL A 934 9.48 -9.16 34.22
C VAL A 934 9.21 -7.65 34.21
N ALA A 935 10.26 -6.85 34.08
CA ALA A 935 10.17 -5.41 33.98
C ALA A 935 9.53 -4.96 32.64
N GLY A 936 8.84 -3.83 32.68
CA GLY A 936 8.34 -3.14 31.47
C GLY A 936 9.03 -1.81 31.27
N ASP A 937 8.95 -1.30 30.03
CA ASP A 937 9.61 -0.07 29.61
C ASP A 937 8.66 1.12 29.63
N ILE A 938 9.24 2.32 29.74
CA ILE A 938 8.53 3.57 29.59
C ILE A 938 9.19 4.35 28.45
N ALA A 939 8.40 5.08 27.66
CA ALA A 939 8.90 6.00 26.65
C ALA A 939 8.14 7.33 26.75
N GLY A 940 8.84 8.44 26.54
CA GLY A 940 8.30 9.78 26.68
C GLY A 940 8.23 10.26 28.13
N GLY A 941 7.26 11.13 28.43
CA GLY A 941 7.18 11.87 29.69
C GLY A 941 7.67 13.32 29.54
N SER A 942 6.81 14.29 29.79
CA SER A 942 7.11 15.72 29.63
C SER A 942 6.16 16.58 30.48
N ALA A 943 6.35 17.91 30.43
CA ALA A 943 5.41 18.87 31.00
C ALA A 943 3.97 18.75 30.45
N THR A 944 3.81 18.20 29.24
CA THR A 944 2.52 18.01 28.57
C THR A 944 2.06 16.55 28.58
N ALA A 945 2.91 15.59 29.01
CA ALA A 945 2.61 14.16 28.96
C ALA A 945 3.09 13.44 30.24
N TYR A 946 2.19 13.12 31.18
CA TYR A 946 2.58 12.50 32.45
C TYR A 946 1.44 11.74 33.14
N ILE A 947 1.80 10.88 34.11
CA ILE A 947 0.84 10.22 34.99
C ILE A 947 0.42 11.17 36.11
N ASN A 948 -0.87 11.52 36.15
CA ASN A 948 -1.48 12.34 37.19
C ASN A 948 -2.09 11.44 38.28
N GLY A 949 -1.23 10.92 39.15
CA GLY A 949 -1.57 9.92 40.16
C GLY A 949 -0.48 8.86 40.33
N PRO A 950 -0.76 7.75 41.03
CA PRO A 950 0.21 6.70 41.25
C PRO A 950 0.49 5.86 40.00
N LEU A 951 1.76 5.50 39.80
CA LEU A 951 2.26 4.58 38.79
C LEU A 951 3.07 3.48 39.48
N ALA A 952 2.75 2.21 39.25
CA ALA A 952 3.58 1.09 39.69
C ALA A 952 4.54 0.64 38.60
N ARG A 953 5.76 0.28 38.98
CA ARG A 953 6.73 -0.34 38.07
C ARG A 953 7.31 -1.61 38.67
N THR A 954 7.49 -2.61 37.82
CA THR A 954 8.16 -3.87 38.17
C THR A 954 9.63 -3.80 37.75
N PHE A 955 10.52 -4.16 38.66
CA PHE A 955 11.92 -4.41 38.42
C PHE A 955 12.18 -5.92 38.50
N GLY A 956 12.87 -6.46 37.50
CA GLY A 956 13.15 -7.90 37.40
C GLY A 956 14.07 -8.42 38.52
N ASN A 957 14.17 -9.75 38.63
CA ASN A 957 15.09 -10.42 39.56
C ASN A 957 16.56 -10.19 39.17
N ASN A 958 17.46 -10.19 40.16
CA ASN A 958 18.91 -10.04 39.99
C ASN A 958 19.32 -8.78 39.21
N ARG A 959 18.55 -7.69 39.36
CA ARG A 959 18.92 -6.39 38.83
C ARG A 959 20.03 -5.80 39.71
N THR A 960 21.06 -5.22 39.10
CA THR A 960 22.08 -4.43 39.80
C THR A 960 21.88 -2.95 39.48
N ALA A 961 21.75 -2.11 40.50
CA ALA A 961 21.70 -0.67 40.34
C ALA A 961 23.07 -0.15 39.91
N VAL A 962 23.08 0.71 38.88
CA VAL A 962 24.30 1.30 38.31
C VAL A 962 24.30 2.83 38.43
N GLY A 963 23.25 3.42 39.00
CA GLY A 963 23.10 4.86 39.12
C GLY A 963 22.81 5.54 37.78
N THR A 964 22.35 4.78 36.79
CA THR A 964 22.00 5.29 35.47
C THR A 964 20.51 5.64 35.44
N TYR A 965 20.22 6.93 35.34
CA TYR A 965 18.85 7.46 35.28
C TYR A 965 18.36 7.49 33.84
N SER A 966 17.55 6.51 33.46
CA SER A 966 17.03 6.32 32.11
C SER A 966 15.53 6.02 32.13
N ASN A 967 14.98 5.72 30.96
CA ASN A 967 13.61 5.27 30.80
C ASN A 967 13.29 3.95 31.54
N VAL A 968 14.32 3.18 31.92
CA VAL A 968 14.19 1.96 32.72
C VAL A 968 13.99 2.26 34.21
N THR A 969 14.31 3.47 34.70
CA THR A 969 14.26 3.84 36.13
C THR A 969 13.35 5.03 36.43
N ILE A 970 12.81 5.68 35.39
CA ILE A 970 11.92 6.84 35.50
C ILE A 970 10.52 6.51 36.04
N TYR A 971 9.94 7.48 36.74
CA TYR A 971 8.53 7.65 37.03
C TYR A 971 8.10 9.00 36.44
N PRO A 972 7.45 9.03 35.26
CA PRO A 972 7.01 10.27 34.62
C PRO A 972 5.68 10.74 35.24
N VAL A 973 5.71 11.08 36.52
CA VAL A 973 4.54 11.48 37.31
C VAL A 973 4.42 13.01 37.39
N GLY A 974 3.22 13.49 37.70
CA GLY A 974 2.94 14.90 37.94
C GLY A 974 1.64 15.09 38.73
N LYS A 975 1.39 16.34 39.14
CA LYS A 975 0.19 16.72 39.90
C LYS A 975 -0.18 18.17 39.59
N ASP A 976 -1.47 18.46 39.50
CA ASP A 976 -2.02 19.82 39.37
C ASP A 976 -1.38 20.71 38.29
N GLY A 977 -0.97 20.12 37.16
CA GLY A 977 -0.33 20.84 36.06
C GLY A 977 1.20 20.77 36.05
N SER A 978 1.82 20.34 37.14
CA SER A 978 3.28 20.24 37.27
C SER A 978 3.77 18.83 36.94
N TYR A 979 4.74 18.73 36.02
CA TYR A 979 5.49 17.50 35.78
C TYR A 979 6.64 17.41 36.76
N LEU A 980 6.62 16.37 37.59
CA LEU A 980 7.52 16.18 38.73
C LEU A 980 8.15 14.79 38.64
N PRO A 981 8.95 14.49 37.60
CA PRO A 981 9.51 13.16 37.43
C PRO A 981 10.54 12.85 38.51
N PHE A 982 10.64 11.57 38.85
CA PHE A 982 11.71 11.07 39.69
C PHE A 982 12.15 9.69 39.20
N TYR A 983 13.25 9.19 39.73
CA TYR A 983 13.86 7.94 39.29
C TYR A 983 14.23 7.09 40.50
N ILE A 984 13.96 5.79 40.38
CA ILE A 984 14.40 4.77 41.34
C ILE A 984 15.12 3.69 40.54
N ASP A 985 16.40 3.48 40.85
CA ASP A 985 17.24 2.43 40.29
C ASP A 985 17.58 1.40 41.38
N PRO A 986 16.76 0.36 41.59
CA PRO A 986 16.97 -0.61 42.66
C PRO A 986 17.88 -1.76 42.22
N SER A 987 18.65 -2.29 43.17
CA SER A 987 19.21 -3.63 43.10
C SER A 987 18.26 -4.63 43.73
N THR A 988 18.06 -5.77 43.07
CA THR A 988 17.11 -6.82 43.50
C THR A 988 17.78 -8.18 43.63
N SER A 989 17.30 -9.01 44.56
CA SER A 989 17.68 -10.42 44.70
C SER A 989 16.49 -11.27 45.12
N GLY A 990 16.45 -12.55 44.74
CA GLY A 990 15.41 -13.48 45.21
C GLY A 990 14.03 -13.34 44.54
N GLY A 991 13.85 -12.39 43.62
CA GLY A 991 12.61 -12.22 42.85
C GLY A 991 12.44 -10.81 42.27
N ALA A 992 11.31 -10.57 41.60
CA ALA A 992 10.93 -9.25 41.13
C ALA A 992 10.48 -8.33 42.28
N LEU A 993 10.59 -7.01 42.05
CA LEU A 993 10.21 -5.97 43.00
C LEU A 993 9.23 -4.99 42.32
N GLN A 994 8.15 -4.62 43.00
CA GLN A 994 7.24 -3.56 42.52
C GLN A 994 7.27 -2.36 43.45
N ILE A 995 7.51 -1.19 42.86
CA ILE A 995 7.53 0.10 43.55
C ILE A 995 6.45 0.99 42.93
N LYS A 996 5.61 1.59 43.77
CA LYS A 996 4.59 2.57 43.40
C LYS A 996 5.12 3.98 43.60
N GLY A 997 5.15 4.75 42.52
CA GLY A 997 5.56 6.14 42.50
C GLY A 997 4.39 7.11 42.35
N GLU A 998 4.38 8.20 43.12
CA GLU A 998 3.42 9.31 42.97
C GLU A 998 4.08 10.64 43.33
N ALA A 999 3.66 11.73 42.68
CA ALA A 999 4.08 13.09 43.01
C ALA A 999 2.95 13.91 43.62
N PHE A 1000 3.31 14.85 44.48
CA PHE A 1000 2.40 15.78 45.14
C PHE A 1000 2.99 17.18 45.13
N VAL A 1001 2.15 18.19 44.95
CA VAL A 1001 2.50 19.62 45.04
C VAL A 1001 2.23 20.23 46.42
N ALA A 1002 1.91 19.38 47.40
CA ALA A 1002 1.70 19.75 48.80
C ALA A 1002 2.46 18.80 49.72
N ASN A 1003 3.17 19.40 50.68
CA ASN A 1003 3.95 18.71 51.70
C ASN A 1003 3.62 19.29 53.08
N SER A 1004 3.04 18.45 53.93
CA SER A 1004 2.64 18.76 55.31
C SER A 1004 3.62 18.20 56.36
N GLY A 1005 4.76 17.66 55.93
CA GLY A 1005 5.81 17.19 56.82
C GLY A 1005 6.54 18.31 57.56
N THR A 1006 7.27 17.93 58.60
CA THR A 1006 8.19 18.81 59.33
C THR A 1006 9.63 18.56 58.91
N PHE A 1007 10.59 19.35 59.40
CA PHE A 1007 12.02 19.14 59.13
C PHE A 1007 12.87 19.46 60.37
N PRO A 1008 14.03 18.80 60.56
CA PRO A 1008 14.90 19.00 61.72
C PRO A 1008 15.65 20.33 61.64
N SER A 1009 16.23 20.77 62.76
CA SER A 1009 16.85 22.10 62.89
C SER A 1009 18.04 22.40 61.96
N ASN A 1010 18.65 21.37 61.37
CA ASN A 1010 19.73 21.50 60.37
C ASN A 1010 19.22 21.71 58.93
N VAL A 1011 17.90 21.77 58.74
CA VAL A 1011 17.22 22.13 57.48
C VAL A 1011 16.54 23.49 57.68
N SER A 1012 16.66 24.42 56.74
CA SER A 1012 16.04 25.76 56.82
C SER A 1012 14.73 25.87 56.05
N SER A 1013 14.49 24.99 55.09
CA SER A 1013 13.22 24.93 54.35
C SER A 1013 12.96 23.54 53.82
N LEU A 1014 11.69 23.20 53.66
CA LEU A 1014 11.20 21.99 53.03
C LEU A 1014 10.36 22.37 51.81
N SER A 1015 10.56 21.67 50.70
CA SER A 1015 9.78 21.88 49.48
C SER A 1015 8.32 21.48 49.67
N ASN A 1016 7.41 22.26 49.06
CA ASN A 1016 6.00 21.88 48.93
C ASN A 1016 5.83 20.64 48.05
N ASN A 1017 6.77 20.37 47.14
CA ASN A 1017 6.73 19.17 46.32
C ASN A 1017 7.30 17.98 47.08
N ARG A 1018 6.63 16.83 46.97
CA ARG A 1018 7.10 15.57 47.53
C ARG A 1018 6.77 14.40 46.61
N TRP A 1019 7.54 13.33 46.76
CA TRP A 1019 7.38 12.09 46.03
C TRP A 1019 7.16 10.92 46.99
N GLU A 1020 6.32 10.00 46.57
CA GLU A 1020 6.16 8.69 47.18
C GLU A 1020 6.80 7.64 46.30
N ALA A 1021 7.50 6.68 46.91
CA ALA A 1021 8.08 5.52 46.27
C ALA A 1021 7.86 4.31 47.19
N LEU A 1022 6.63 3.79 47.23
CA LEU A 1022 6.22 2.76 48.19
C LEU A 1022 6.43 1.36 47.60
N LEU A 1023 7.04 0.46 48.39
CA LEU A 1023 7.18 -0.95 48.02
C LEU A 1023 5.82 -1.64 48.16
N ILE A 1024 5.28 -2.14 47.05
CA ILE A 1024 3.94 -2.75 47.01
C ILE A 1024 3.97 -4.27 46.78
N ALA A 1025 5.05 -4.82 46.24
CA ALA A 1025 5.28 -6.26 46.15
C ALA A 1025 6.78 -6.57 46.09
N GLY A 1026 7.20 -7.73 46.60
CA GLY A 1026 8.59 -8.18 46.54
C GLY A 1026 9.55 -7.42 47.46
N ASN A 1027 9.06 -6.85 48.56
CA ASN A 1027 9.84 -5.96 49.43
C ASN A 1027 11.13 -6.60 49.97
N ALA A 1028 11.10 -7.91 50.28
CA ALA A 1028 12.26 -8.68 50.72
C ALA A 1028 13.36 -8.79 49.65
N ASN A 1029 13.03 -8.48 48.40
CA ASN A 1029 13.95 -8.58 47.27
C ASN A 1029 14.80 -7.32 47.08
N LEU A 1030 14.45 -6.18 47.70
CA LEU A 1030 15.20 -4.94 47.58
C LEU A 1030 16.49 -4.99 48.42
N LEU A 1031 17.64 -4.76 47.78
CA LEU A 1031 18.94 -4.67 48.46
C LEU A 1031 19.34 -3.22 48.74
N ASN A 1032 19.31 -2.39 47.71
CA ASN A 1032 19.68 -0.98 47.73
C ASN A 1032 19.03 -0.26 46.54
N ALA A 1033 19.05 1.07 46.51
CA ALA A 1033 18.58 1.84 45.36
C ALA A 1033 19.33 3.16 45.18
N ASN A 1034 19.54 3.59 43.94
CA ASN A 1034 19.86 4.99 43.64
C ASN A 1034 18.57 5.76 43.38
N VAL A 1035 18.49 7.00 43.86
CA VAL A 1035 17.30 7.85 43.74
C VAL A 1035 17.68 9.18 43.12
N ARG A 1036 16.87 9.66 42.18
CA ARG A 1036 16.95 11.02 41.64
C ARG A 1036 15.58 11.69 41.67
N ILE A 1037 15.51 12.92 42.16
CA ILE A 1037 14.32 13.79 42.04
C ILE A 1037 14.65 14.98 41.15
N VAL A 1038 13.64 15.48 40.46
CA VAL A 1038 13.74 16.62 39.53
C VAL A 1038 12.72 17.67 39.93
N ASP A 1039 13.19 18.88 40.20
CA ASP A 1039 12.35 20.00 40.62
C ASP A 1039 13.06 21.34 40.37
N ALA A 1040 12.35 22.29 39.76
CA ALA A 1040 12.85 23.63 39.49
C ALA A 1040 13.18 24.43 40.77
N GLY A 1041 12.67 24.02 41.93
CA GLY A 1041 13.00 24.61 43.23
C GLY A 1041 14.38 24.22 43.78
N ILE A 1042 15.13 23.35 43.12
CA ILE A 1042 16.43 22.86 43.58
C ILE A 1042 17.53 23.92 43.32
N THR A 1043 18.14 24.41 44.40
CA THR A 1043 19.30 25.32 44.39
C THR A 1043 20.56 24.63 44.94
N THR A 1044 21.70 25.34 44.94
CA THR A 1044 23.04 24.84 45.31
C THR A 1044 23.11 24.16 46.69
N ASN A 1045 22.34 24.62 47.68
CA ASN A 1045 22.36 24.07 49.05
C ASN A 1045 21.26 23.04 49.31
N SER A 1046 20.52 22.64 48.27
CA SER A 1046 19.46 21.65 48.42
C SER A 1046 20.04 20.27 48.74
N LYS A 1047 19.33 19.51 49.57
CA LYS A 1047 19.53 18.07 49.74
C LYS A 1047 18.20 17.34 49.65
N MET A 1048 18.27 16.09 49.20
CA MET A 1048 17.17 15.16 49.25
C MET A 1048 16.91 14.79 50.71
N LEU A 1049 15.65 14.86 51.10
CA LEU A 1049 15.19 14.54 52.45
C LEU A 1049 14.24 13.35 52.37
N LYS A 1050 14.24 12.51 53.41
CA LYS A 1050 13.37 11.35 53.49
C LYS A 1050 12.53 11.36 54.75
N SER A 1051 11.34 10.77 54.68
CA SER A 1051 10.46 10.51 55.81
C SER A 1051 9.87 9.10 55.71
N ALA A 1052 9.42 8.55 56.84
CA ALA A 1052 8.68 7.29 56.88
C ALA A 1052 7.18 7.45 56.60
N THR A 1053 6.65 8.68 56.67
CA THR A 1053 5.25 8.99 56.37
C THR A 1053 5.12 10.35 55.68
N ALA A 1054 4.02 10.59 54.96
CA ALA A 1054 3.78 11.86 54.27
C ALA A 1054 3.77 13.10 55.18
N ASN A 1055 3.39 12.95 56.46
CA ASN A 1055 3.31 14.04 57.45
C ASN A 1055 4.44 14.00 58.50
N GLY A 1056 5.41 13.08 58.33
CA GLY A 1056 6.52 12.91 59.27
C GLY A 1056 7.61 13.98 59.13
N GLU A 1057 8.67 13.84 59.91
CA GLU A 1057 9.87 14.66 59.78
C GLU A 1057 10.71 14.20 58.56
N TYR A 1058 11.00 15.12 57.66
CA TYR A 1058 11.85 14.92 56.48
C TYR A 1058 13.31 15.26 56.83
N ALA A 1059 14.11 14.23 57.07
CA ALA A 1059 15.51 14.36 57.48
C ALA A 1059 16.49 14.04 56.35
N VAL A 1060 17.70 14.60 56.45
CA VAL A 1060 18.83 14.22 55.60
C VAL A 1060 19.22 12.77 55.88
N PHE A 1061 19.66 12.05 54.86
CA PHE A 1061 20.09 10.67 54.97
C PHE A 1061 21.39 10.42 54.21
N SER A 1062 22.02 9.29 54.53
CA SER A 1062 23.28 8.85 53.94
C SER A 1062 23.05 7.74 52.90
N PRO A 1063 23.76 7.76 51.76
CA PRO A 1063 24.63 8.83 51.27
C PRO A 1063 23.87 10.12 50.94
N ALA A 1064 24.49 11.26 51.26
CA ALA A 1064 23.97 12.57 50.90
C ALA A 1064 23.78 12.73 49.38
N SER A 1065 22.70 13.39 48.99
CA SER A 1065 22.40 13.70 47.59
C SER A 1065 23.26 14.84 47.05
N ILE A 1066 23.51 14.82 45.75
CA ILE A 1066 24.28 15.83 45.02
C ILE A 1066 23.35 16.62 44.09
N VAL A 1067 23.58 17.94 44.05
CA VAL A 1067 22.88 18.88 43.17
C VAL A 1067 23.53 18.89 41.79
N ALA A 1068 22.73 18.81 40.73
CA ALA A 1068 23.10 19.22 39.37
C ALA A 1068 21.88 19.72 38.59
N ALA A 1069 21.87 21.00 38.21
CA ALA A 1069 20.88 21.64 37.32
C ALA A 1069 19.43 21.14 37.50
N ASP A 1070 18.73 21.62 38.55
CA ASP A 1070 17.35 21.22 38.91
C ASP A 1070 17.17 19.75 39.29
N ASN A 1071 18.26 19.01 39.55
CA ASN A 1071 18.23 17.62 39.97
C ASN A 1071 18.98 17.40 41.28
N LEU A 1072 18.47 16.45 42.06
CA LEU A 1072 19.15 15.86 43.20
C LEU A 1072 19.24 14.36 42.99
N TYR A 1073 20.44 13.79 43.04
CA TYR A 1073 20.67 12.35 42.95
C TYR A 1073 21.53 11.85 44.09
N THR A 1074 21.30 10.62 44.55
CA THR A 1074 22.16 9.97 45.56
C THR A 1074 23.55 9.72 44.96
N TYR A 1075 24.63 10.04 45.69
CA TYR A 1075 26.00 9.82 45.20
C TYR A 1075 26.36 8.34 45.04
N SER A 1076 25.83 7.51 45.94
CA SER A 1076 25.85 6.05 45.86
C SER A 1076 24.49 5.49 46.28
N SER A 1077 24.30 4.17 46.18
CA SER A 1077 23.00 3.55 46.47
C SER A 1077 22.68 3.62 47.96
N ILE A 1078 21.46 4.04 48.31
CA ILE A 1078 20.95 3.94 49.68
C ILE A 1078 20.60 2.49 50.00
N ARG A 1079 20.87 2.05 51.24
CA ARG A 1079 20.52 0.70 51.70
C ARG A 1079 19.01 0.56 51.86
N VAL A 1080 18.51 -0.68 51.84
CA VAL A 1080 17.07 -0.95 52.04
C VAL A 1080 16.52 -0.35 53.35
N SER A 1081 17.32 -0.31 54.43
CA SER A 1081 16.95 0.32 55.71
C SER A 1081 16.70 1.82 55.60
N ASP A 1082 17.31 2.48 54.60
CA ASP A 1082 17.20 3.91 54.38
C ASP A 1082 16.16 4.28 53.33
N PHE A 1083 15.63 3.30 52.59
CA PHE A 1083 14.55 3.50 51.65
C PHE A 1083 13.20 3.61 52.39
N SER A 1084 12.87 4.81 52.88
CA SER A 1084 11.68 5.06 53.73
C SER A 1084 10.40 5.39 52.95
N GLY A 1085 10.48 5.48 51.62
CA GLY A 1085 9.32 5.57 50.72
C GLY A 1085 8.71 6.96 50.52
N TYR A 1086 9.14 7.98 51.27
CA TYR A 1086 8.72 9.37 51.07
C TYR A 1086 9.94 10.27 50.93
N PHE A 1087 10.01 11.00 49.83
CA PHE A 1087 11.13 11.87 49.48
C PHE A 1087 10.66 13.30 49.22
N SER A 1088 11.50 14.28 49.55
CA SER A 1088 11.34 15.69 49.18
C SER A 1088 12.74 16.34 49.09
N HIS A 1089 12.82 17.65 48.97
CA HIS A 1089 14.08 18.39 49.07
C HIS A 1089 13.94 19.61 49.98
N GLY A 1090 15.07 20.07 50.51
CA GLY A 1090 15.12 21.22 51.39
C GLY A 1090 16.51 21.85 51.44
N GLN A 1091 16.57 23.09 51.94
CA GLN A 1091 17.83 23.82 52.09
C GLN A 1091 18.53 23.40 53.39
N ILE A 1092 19.82 23.09 53.32
CA ILE A 1092 20.62 22.72 54.51
C ILE A 1092 21.27 23.94 55.16
N ILE A 1093 21.27 23.95 56.50
CA ILE A 1093 22.04 24.87 57.32
C ILE A 1093 23.32 24.17 57.77
N CYS A 1094 24.48 24.68 57.34
CA CYS A 1094 25.77 24.23 57.84
C CYS A 1094 26.24 25.09 59.00
N SER A 1095 25.95 24.64 60.22
CA SER A 1095 26.44 25.27 61.45
C SER A 1095 27.79 24.67 61.84
N GLY A 1096 28.89 25.33 61.44
CA GLY A 1096 30.28 24.94 61.74
C GLY A 1096 31.03 24.35 60.55
N THR A 1097 32.34 24.14 60.71
CA THR A 1097 33.22 23.53 59.69
C THR A 1097 33.21 22.01 59.82
N VAL A 1098 32.74 21.30 58.79
CA VAL A 1098 32.92 19.85 58.68
C VAL A 1098 34.39 19.58 58.34
N ALA A 1099 35.08 18.82 59.20
CA ALA A 1099 36.49 18.46 58.97
C ALA A 1099 36.65 17.65 57.69
N GLU A 1100 37.80 17.71 57.03
CA GLU A 1100 38.11 16.82 55.91
C GLU A 1100 38.21 15.35 56.38
N PRO A 1101 37.95 14.36 55.51
CA PRO A 1101 38.15 12.97 55.88
C PRO A 1101 39.63 12.68 56.12
N THR A 1102 39.93 11.57 56.81
CA THR A 1102 41.31 11.16 57.13
C THR A 1102 41.67 9.87 56.39
N GLY A 1103 42.94 9.69 56.05
CA GLY A 1103 43.39 8.52 55.29
C GLY A 1103 44.85 8.67 54.87
N SER A 1104 45.43 7.61 54.30
CA SER A 1104 46.79 7.69 53.77
C SER A 1104 46.81 8.60 52.53
N PRO A 1105 47.75 9.56 52.44
CA PRO A 1105 47.86 10.47 51.29
C PRO A 1105 48.37 9.77 50.02
N VAL A 1106 48.92 8.56 50.15
CA VAL A 1106 49.27 7.67 49.04
C VAL A 1106 48.68 6.29 49.34
N GLN A 1107 47.92 5.74 48.40
CA GLN A 1107 47.37 4.39 48.51
C GLN A 1107 47.74 3.59 47.27
N ASP A 1108 48.39 2.45 47.50
CA ASP A 1108 48.73 1.53 46.42
C ASP A 1108 47.48 0.78 45.95
N PHE A 1109 47.39 0.57 44.65
CA PHE A 1109 46.29 -0.18 44.04
C PHE A 1109 46.83 -1.15 42.98
N VAL A 1110 46.01 -2.13 42.62
CA VAL A 1110 46.27 -3.06 41.52
C VAL A 1110 45.55 -2.57 40.27
N THR A 1111 46.19 -2.66 39.10
CA THR A 1111 45.61 -2.26 37.82
C THR A 1111 44.22 -2.87 37.61
N GLY A 1112 43.22 -2.01 37.39
CA GLY A 1112 41.81 -2.40 37.26
C GLY A 1112 40.92 -2.00 38.44
N GLN A 1113 41.50 -1.63 39.59
CA GLN A 1113 40.75 -1.07 40.72
C GLN A 1113 40.23 0.36 40.44
N THR A 1114 39.25 0.76 41.24
CA THR A 1114 38.48 2.01 41.09
C THR A 1114 38.56 2.86 42.37
N LEU A 1115 38.01 4.08 42.33
CA LEU A 1115 37.90 4.93 43.52
C LEU A 1115 37.14 4.28 44.69
N ALA A 1116 36.29 3.28 44.42
CA ALA A 1116 35.63 2.50 45.46
C ALA A 1116 36.60 1.66 46.32
N ASP A 1117 37.80 1.36 45.81
CA ASP A 1117 38.80 0.52 46.49
C ASP A 1117 39.71 1.31 47.44
N PHE A 1118 39.72 2.65 47.36
CA PHE A 1118 40.48 3.47 48.30
C PHE A 1118 39.84 3.50 49.69
N VAL A 1119 40.67 3.36 50.71
CA VAL A 1119 40.25 3.35 52.12
C VAL A 1119 40.41 4.76 52.69
N VAL A 1120 39.29 5.45 52.85
CA VAL A 1120 39.23 6.79 53.46
C VAL A 1120 38.30 6.73 54.68
N ASN A 1121 38.76 7.22 55.82
CA ASN A 1121 38.00 7.30 57.06
C ASN A 1121 37.21 8.62 57.10
N GLY A 1122 35.92 8.52 56.83
CA GLY A 1122 34.96 9.62 56.91
C GLY A 1122 33.55 9.12 56.59
N SER A 1123 32.56 10.01 56.62
CA SER A 1123 31.16 9.69 56.28
C SER A 1123 30.80 10.26 54.91
N ASP A 1124 30.02 9.51 54.11
CA ASP A 1124 29.52 9.95 52.79
C ASP A 1124 30.61 10.60 51.92
N ILE A 1125 31.66 9.82 51.65
CA ILE A 1125 32.83 10.28 50.88
C ILE A 1125 32.42 10.65 49.46
N ILE A 1126 32.82 11.83 48.99
CA ILE A 1126 32.67 12.28 47.60
C ILE A 1126 34.06 12.54 47.01
N TRP A 1127 34.33 11.97 45.85
CA TRP A 1127 35.62 12.10 45.16
C TRP A 1127 35.61 13.18 44.08
N TYR A 1128 36.77 13.82 43.91
CA TYR A 1128 37.01 14.88 42.95
C TYR A 1128 38.35 14.72 42.23
N ASP A 1129 38.44 15.27 41.02
CA ASP A 1129 39.71 15.49 40.34
C ASP A 1129 40.41 16.78 40.82
N ALA A 1130 41.59 17.07 40.24
CA ALA A 1130 42.39 18.26 40.56
C ALA A 1130 41.72 19.59 40.13
N ASP A 1131 40.86 19.55 39.12
CA ASP A 1131 40.11 20.71 38.63
C ASP A 1131 38.85 20.97 39.48
N GLY A 1132 38.57 20.07 40.44
CA GLY A 1132 37.44 20.17 41.36
C GLY A 1132 36.13 19.58 40.82
N ASN A 1133 36.17 18.84 39.70
CA ASN A 1133 35.02 18.11 39.18
C ASN A 1133 34.79 16.83 39.98
N ARG A 1134 33.52 16.45 40.17
CA ARG A 1134 33.14 15.22 40.89
C ARG A 1134 33.42 13.99 40.05
N LEU A 1135 33.89 12.92 40.69
CA LEU A 1135 34.18 11.64 40.07
C LEU A 1135 33.24 10.53 40.56
N PRO A 1136 32.73 9.65 39.67
CA PRO A 1136 31.97 8.47 40.08
C PRO A 1136 32.88 7.44 40.75
N LEU A 1137 32.35 6.65 41.68
CA LEU A 1137 33.12 5.61 42.37
C LEU A 1137 33.68 4.52 41.43
N SER A 1138 33.10 4.37 40.24
CA SER A 1138 33.58 3.48 39.19
C SER A 1138 34.79 4.02 38.40
N THR A 1139 35.30 5.21 38.73
CA THR A 1139 36.48 5.77 38.06
C THR A 1139 37.68 4.88 38.32
N ILE A 1140 38.29 4.38 37.24
CA ILE A 1140 39.50 3.55 37.31
C ILE A 1140 40.66 4.40 37.85
N LEU A 1141 41.39 3.83 38.80
CA LEU A 1141 42.58 4.46 39.37
C LEU A 1141 43.72 4.50 38.34
N VAL A 1142 44.33 5.66 38.20
CA VAL A 1142 45.49 5.87 37.32
C VAL A 1142 46.71 6.20 38.16
N SER A 1143 47.76 5.40 38.00
CA SER A 1143 49.02 5.58 38.73
C SER A 1143 49.55 7.01 38.64
N GLY A 1144 50.00 7.55 39.78
CA GLY A 1144 50.54 8.90 39.91
C GLY A 1144 49.48 10.01 39.89
N THR A 1145 48.21 9.68 39.64
CA THR A 1145 47.10 10.65 39.68
C THR A 1145 46.68 10.89 41.13
N THR A 1146 46.45 12.15 41.47
CA THR A 1146 45.91 12.54 42.80
C THR A 1146 44.42 12.81 42.70
N TYR A 1147 43.67 12.14 43.57
CA TYR A 1147 42.23 12.29 43.72
C TYR A 1147 41.92 12.93 45.07
N TYR A 1148 40.81 13.66 45.16
CA TYR A 1148 40.50 14.45 46.36
C TYR A 1148 39.19 13.96 46.98
N ALA A 1149 39.24 13.49 48.22
CA ALA A 1149 38.08 13.02 48.96
C ALA A 1149 37.56 14.09 49.93
N SER A 1150 36.28 14.44 49.84
CA SER A 1150 35.56 15.16 50.90
C SER A 1150 34.71 14.19 51.72
N GLN A 1151 34.22 14.64 52.86
CA GLN A 1151 33.19 13.92 53.62
C GLN A 1151 31.97 14.80 53.82
N THR A 1152 30.80 14.17 53.93
CA THR A 1152 29.53 14.87 54.18
C THR A 1152 28.93 14.39 55.49
N ILE A 1153 28.65 15.32 56.40
CA ILE A 1153 28.02 15.04 57.70
C ILE A 1153 26.77 15.90 57.82
N ASN A 1154 25.62 15.27 58.10
CA ASN A 1154 24.31 15.95 58.23
C ASN A 1154 23.95 16.85 57.03
N GLY A 1155 24.42 16.49 55.82
CA GLY A 1155 24.17 17.22 54.58
C GLY A 1155 25.20 18.32 54.25
N CYS A 1156 26.19 18.54 55.12
CA CYS A 1156 27.25 19.53 54.93
C CYS A 1156 28.56 18.86 54.52
N GLU A 1157 29.08 19.25 53.36
CA GLU A 1157 30.35 18.77 52.84
C GLU A 1157 31.52 19.49 53.54
N SER A 1158 32.64 18.80 53.75
CA SER A 1158 33.85 19.37 54.33
C SER A 1158 34.41 20.53 53.52
N SER A 1159 34.90 21.57 54.21
CA SER A 1159 35.51 22.73 53.53
C SER A 1159 36.89 22.43 52.94
N GLY A 1160 37.57 21.39 53.44
CA GLY A 1160 38.81 20.82 52.90
C GLY A 1160 38.56 19.43 52.27
N ARG A 1161 39.54 18.95 51.49
CA ARG A 1161 39.52 17.63 50.84
C ARG A 1161 40.85 16.93 51.09
N LEU A 1162 40.80 15.66 51.48
CA LEU A 1162 41.97 14.81 51.57
C LEU A 1162 42.49 14.47 50.17
N ALA A 1163 43.72 14.87 49.85
CA ALA A 1163 44.40 14.44 48.65
C ALA A 1163 44.95 13.01 48.81
N VAL A 1164 44.58 12.11 47.91
CA VAL A 1164 45.03 10.72 47.85
C VAL A 1164 45.65 10.44 46.48
N THR A 1165 46.97 10.26 46.44
CA THR A 1165 47.71 9.89 45.23
C THR A 1165 47.69 8.38 45.05
N ALA A 1166 47.32 7.92 43.85
CA ALA A 1166 47.32 6.50 43.49
C ALA A 1166 48.76 6.00 43.29
N GLY A 1167 49.26 5.23 44.25
CA GLY A 1167 50.59 4.61 44.20
C GLY A 1167 50.61 3.34 43.34
N ILE A 1168 51.81 2.91 42.92
CA ILE A 1168 52.02 1.59 42.33
C ILE A 1168 52.59 0.70 43.43
N ASN A 1169 51.93 -0.43 43.71
CA ASN A 1169 52.55 -1.48 44.49
C ASN A 1169 53.73 -2.08 43.70
N LEU A 1170 54.97 -1.66 44.02
CA LEU A 1170 56.21 -2.19 43.46
C LEU A 1170 56.82 -3.31 44.33
N GLY A 1171 56.06 -3.84 45.30
CA GLY A 1171 56.48 -4.95 46.14
C GLY A 1171 56.32 -6.30 45.43
N THR A 1172 57.31 -7.18 45.59
CA THR A 1172 57.08 -8.61 45.35
C THR A 1172 56.17 -9.13 46.46
N ASP A 1173 55.06 -9.77 46.12
CA ASP A 1173 54.11 -10.33 47.08
C ASP A 1173 54.83 -11.05 48.22
N ASP A 1174 54.47 -10.65 49.45
CA ASP A 1174 55.05 -11.18 50.67
C ASP A 1174 54.87 -12.71 50.71
N PHE A 1175 55.98 -13.43 50.85
CA PHE A 1175 56.06 -14.90 50.74
C PHE A 1175 55.38 -15.63 51.91
N GLU A 1176 54.46 -15.01 52.67
CA GLU A 1176 53.87 -15.50 53.93
C GLU A 1176 52.33 -15.67 53.89
N ALA A 1177 51.67 -15.56 52.72
CA ALA A 1177 50.21 -15.71 52.66
C ALA A 1177 49.68 -17.12 53.01
N ILE A 1178 50.51 -18.17 52.90
CA ILE A 1178 50.16 -19.54 53.26
C ILE A 1178 50.96 -19.98 54.50
N ALA A 1179 50.25 -20.20 55.61
CA ALA A 1179 50.84 -20.64 56.87
C ALA A 1179 51.24 -22.12 56.78
N PHE A 1180 52.51 -22.39 56.46
CA PHE A 1180 53.07 -23.74 56.36
C PHE A 1180 54.00 -24.07 57.53
N LYS A 1181 53.62 -25.03 58.37
CA LYS A 1181 54.37 -25.51 59.54
C LYS A 1181 54.91 -26.91 59.30
N TYR A 1182 56.13 -27.16 59.77
CA TYR A 1182 56.78 -28.46 59.66
C TYR A 1182 57.53 -28.80 60.95
N TYR A 1183 57.22 -29.93 61.58
CA TYR A 1183 57.79 -30.28 62.89
C TYR A 1183 57.71 -31.79 63.21
N PRO A 1184 58.60 -32.32 64.07
CA PRO A 1184 59.76 -31.63 64.62
C PRO A 1184 60.84 -31.45 63.54
N ASN A 1185 61.50 -30.29 63.54
CA ASN A 1185 62.72 -30.06 62.80
C ASN A 1185 63.76 -29.46 63.75
N PRO A 1186 64.84 -30.17 64.13
CA PRO A 1186 65.34 -31.40 63.51
C PRO A 1186 64.48 -32.66 63.74
N VAL A 1187 64.28 -33.47 62.69
CA VAL A 1187 63.45 -34.68 62.68
C VAL A 1187 64.27 -35.92 63.01
N SER A 1188 63.71 -36.84 63.83
CA SER A 1188 64.20 -38.23 63.88
C SER A 1188 63.49 -39.01 62.77
N ASP A 1189 62.37 -39.68 63.02
CA ASP A 1189 61.84 -40.60 62.00
C ASP A 1189 60.58 -40.11 61.28
N ARG A 1190 59.83 -39.17 61.87
CA ARG A 1190 58.55 -38.69 61.31
C ARG A 1190 58.48 -37.17 61.33
N LEU A 1191 58.26 -36.55 60.17
CA LEU A 1191 58.07 -35.10 60.02
C LEU A 1191 56.59 -34.81 59.72
N ASN A 1192 55.92 -34.02 60.54
CA ASN A 1192 54.55 -33.56 60.27
C ASN A 1192 54.59 -32.26 59.47
N LEU A 1193 53.67 -32.13 58.52
CA LEU A 1193 53.43 -30.96 57.70
C LEU A 1193 51.99 -30.50 57.91
N VAL A 1194 51.79 -29.19 58.10
CA VAL A 1194 50.48 -28.57 58.27
C VAL A 1194 50.44 -27.27 57.48
N ALA A 1195 49.44 -27.09 56.62
CA ALA A 1195 49.23 -25.90 55.81
C ALA A 1195 47.82 -25.33 56.01
N SER A 1196 47.62 -24.05 55.68
CA SER A 1196 46.30 -23.41 55.62
C SER A 1196 45.52 -23.71 54.34
N GLU A 1197 46.10 -24.47 53.41
CA GLU A 1197 45.54 -24.95 52.14
C GLU A 1197 46.01 -26.39 51.84
N ASN A 1198 45.45 -27.05 50.82
CA ASN A 1198 45.88 -28.41 50.45
C ASN A 1198 47.33 -28.42 49.95
N ILE A 1199 48.12 -29.35 50.47
CA ILE A 1199 49.46 -29.65 49.95
C ILE A 1199 49.26 -30.63 48.80
N ASP A 1200 49.61 -30.22 47.58
CA ASP A 1200 49.42 -31.02 46.35
C ASP A 1200 50.58 -31.99 46.13
N SER A 1201 51.79 -31.62 46.56
CA SER A 1201 52.94 -32.51 46.51
C SER A 1201 54.07 -32.09 47.42
N VAL A 1202 54.90 -33.06 47.79
CA VAL A 1202 56.13 -32.84 48.55
C VAL A 1202 57.27 -33.62 47.94
N GLU A 1203 58.43 -32.98 47.89
CA GLU A 1203 59.67 -33.56 47.38
C GLU A 1203 60.81 -33.24 48.34
N ILE A 1204 61.68 -34.20 48.62
CA ILE A 1204 62.84 -34.01 49.49
C ILE A 1204 64.09 -34.21 48.66
N TYR A 1205 65.03 -33.28 48.79
CA TYR A 1205 66.30 -33.25 48.10
C TYR A 1205 67.45 -33.28 49.11
N ASN A 1206 68.53 -34.02 48.81
CA ASN A 1206 69.78 -33.90 49.56
C ASN A 1206 70.52 -32.60 49.16
N LEU A 1207 71.59 -32.24 49.88
CA LEU A 1207 72.35 -31.01 49.58
C LEU A 1207 73.10 -31.01 48.24
N LEU A 1208 73.23 -32.17 47.58
CA LEU A 1208 73.76 -32.27 46.22
C LEU A 1208 72.68 -31.99 45.15
N GLY A 1209 71.44 -31.71 45.57
CA GLY A 1209 70.30 -31.47 44.68
C GLY A 1209 69.66 -32.74 44.12
N GLN A 1210 70.04 -33.92 44.62
CA GLN A 1210 69.41 -35.19 44.22
C GLN A 1210 68.10 -35.39 44.99
N ARG A 1211 67.01 -35.71 44.28
CA ARG A 1211 65.70 -36.00 44.88
C ARG A 1211 65.73 -37.37 45.55
N VAL A 1212 65.55 -37.42 46.86
CA VAL A 1212 65.57 -38.64 47.67
C VAL A 1212 64.18 -39.12 48.08
N PHE A 1213 63.16 -38.27 47.96
CA PHE A 1213 61.76 -38.61 48.21
C PHE A 1213 60.84 -37.72 47.36
N SER A 1214 59.70 -38.27 46.91
CA SER A 1214 58.64 -37.51 46.24
C SER A 1214 57.31 -38.19 46.49
N LYS A 1215 56.28 -37.40 46.81
CA LYS A 1215 54.92 -37.88 47.05
C LYS A 1215 53.92 -36.81 46.63
N LYS A 1216 52.90 -37.20 45.84
CA LYS A 1216 51.72 -36.36 45.63
C LYS A 1216 50.78 -36.49 46.80
N LEU A 1217 50.14 -35.38 47.15
CA LEU A 1217 49.24 -35.23 48.28
C LEU A 1217 47.99 -34.48 47.81
N ASP A 1218 46.95 -34.49 48.63
CA ASP A 1218 45.76 -33.64 48.47
C ASP A 1218 45.11 -33.45 49.85
N ALA A 1219 45.92 -32.95 50.78
CA ALA A 1219 45.52 -32.80 52.17
C ALA A 1219 46.23 -31.60 52.80
N MET A 1220 45.55 -30.90 53.71
CA MET A 1220 46.12 -29.77 54.45
C MET A 1220 47.14 -30.20 55.53
N GLN A 1221 47.21 -31.50 55.85
CA GLN A 1221 48.15 -32.06 56.82
C GLN A 1221 48.66 -33.43 56.37
N GLU A 1222 49.94 -33.73 56.61
CA GLU A 1222 50.56 -35.00 56.25
C GLU A 1222 51.74 -35.34 57.17
N GLN A 1223 52.04 -36.63 57.39
CA GLN A 1223 53.24 -37.08 58.09
C GLN A 1223 54.18 -37.86 57.15
N LEU A 1224 55.41 -37.37 57.00
CA LEU A 1224 56.44 -37.98 56.15
C LEU A 1224 57.39 -38.86 56.95
N ASP A 1225 57.75 -40.01 56.38
CA ASP A 1225 58.74 -40.94 56.93
C ASP A 1225 60.16 -40.54 56.52
N PHE A 1226 60.98 -40.23 57.50
CA PHE A 1226 62.39 -39.89 57.36
C PHE A 1226 63.31 -41.02 57.88
N SER A 1227 62.77 -42.14 58.38
CA SER A 1227 63.56 -43.22 59.00
C SER A 1227 64.61 -43.83 58.06
N GLN A 1228 64.31 -43.89 56.76
CA GLN A 1228 65.19 -44.46 55.73
C GLN A 1228 66.20 -43.46 55.17
N LEU A 1229 66.11 -42.18 55.55
CA LEU A 1229 67.03 -41.14 55.08
C LEU A 1229 68.23 -41.03 56.04
N PRO A 1230 69.49 -41.03 55.53
CA PRO A 1230 70.68 -40.82 56.35
C PRO A 1230 70.63 -39.52 57.17
N LYS A 1231 71.41 -39.48 58.26
CA LYS A 1231 71.59 -38.25 59.05
C LYS A 1231 72.18 -37.16 58.17
N GLY A 1232 71.57 -35.97 58.15
CA GLY A 1232 71.97 -34.91 57.23
C GLY A 1232 70.94 -33.81 57.09
N THR A 1233 71.26 -32.81 56.27
CA THR A 1233 70.33 -31.73 55.92
C THR A 1233 69.69 -32.03 54.57
N TYR A 1234 68.40 -31.76 54.47
CA TYR A 1234 67.59 -31.91 53.29
C TYR A 1234 66.82 -30.63 53.00
N ILE A 1235 66.45 -30.43 51.73
CA ILE A 1235 65.50 -29.39 51.32
C ILE A 1235 64.19 -30.08 50.96
N LEU A 1236 63.13 -29.76 51.70
CA LEU A 1236 61.77 -30.16 51.37
C LEU A 1236 61.13 -29.07 50.54
N LYS A 1237 60.64 -29.42 49.35
CA LYS A 1237 59.79 -28.57 48.52
C LYS A 1237 58.36 -29.04 48.62
N ALA A 1238 57.43 -28.16 48.95
CA ALA A 1238 56.00 -28.44 49.02
C ALA A 1238 55.24 -27.54 48.03
N ALA A 1239 54.42 -28.13 47.16
CA ALA A 1239 53.42 -27.41 46.38
C ALA A 1239 52.14 -27.30 47.21
N ILE A 1240 51.65 -26.09 47.44
CA ILE A 1240 50.46 -25.82 48.27
C ILE A 1240 49.60 -24.81 47.50
N GLY A 1241 48.47 -25.27 46.96
CA GLY A 1241 47.68 -24.51 46.01
C GLY A 1241 48.52 -24.07 44.81
N ASN A 1242 48.55 -22.77 44.51
CA ASN A 1242 49.36 -22.23 43.42
C ASN A 1242 50.80 -21.83 43.83
N VAL A 1243 51.22 -22.13 45.06
CA VAL A 1243 52.50 -21.65 45.63
C VAL A 1243 53.46 -22.79 45.94
N MET A 1244 54.76 -22.59 45.70
CA MET A 1244 55.84 -23.51 46.06
C MET A 1244 56.62 -23.03 47.28
N LYS A 1245 56.70 -23.85 48.34
CA LYS A 1245 57.47 -23.58 49.57
C LYS A 1245 58.68 -24.49 49.66
N ASN A 1246 59.86 -23.91 49.88
CA ASN A 1246 61.11 -24.65 50.07
C ASN A 1246 61.59 -24.45 51.51
N VAL A 1247 61.71 -25.53 52.29
CA VAL A 1247 62.10 -25.49 53.70
C VAL A 1247 63.24 -26.45 53.99
N LYS A 1248 64.14 -26.04 54.88
CA LYS A 1248 65.32 -26.83 55.26
C LYS A 1248 64.97 -27.78 56.40
N ILE A 1249 65.11 -29.08 56.18
CA ILE A 1249 64.89 -30.13 57.17
C ILE A 1249 66.23 -30.72 57.62
N VAL A 1250 66.42 -30.90 58.91
CA VAL A 1250 67.62 -31.49 59.51
C VAL A 1250 67.27 -32.84 60.11
N LYS A 1251 67.85 -33.93 59.61
CA LYS A 1251 67.69 -35.29 60.14
C LYS A 1251 68.71 -35.59 61.24
N LYS A 1252 68.15 -35.84 62.43
CA LYS A 1252 68.66 -36.55 63.62
C LYS A 1252 69.64 -37.71 63.44
#